data_AF-A0A6A4WKH5-F1
#
_entry.id   AF-A0A6A4WKH5-F1
#
_cell.length_a   1.000
_cell.length_b   1.000
_cell.length_c   1.000
_cell.angle_alpha   90.00
_cell.angle_beta   90.00
_cell.angle_gamma   90.00
#
_symmetry.space_group_name_H-M   'P 1'
#
loop_
_entity.id
_entity.type
_entity.pdbx_description
1 polymer ?
#
loop_
_entity_poly.entity_id
_entity_poly.type
_entity_poly.pdbx_seq_one_letter_code
_entity_poly.pdbx_strand_id
1 'polypeptide(L)'
;MRCQLSVQLAVVCLAVAGPGSALPRPAEADWDEGVPQYRPEDLVRPPRGVTLPLAPAVNLTEGTVNGLVYTIDHGRTFLAYQGIPFGEPPTGINRFKVGDAPEIQSPTGANRFKAPVKKGYYGDLNATYPSYNCPQSGIQGPGTEDCLYLNVYTTKLPEDLEGPLLPVMVFIYGGGFTTGGSSLYYPDRLQRNKDIVVVTPHYRLGVLGSFTTLTDEAPGNLGLLDQVLALQWVQDNIDAFGGDPDRVTIFGESAGGASVSLLLVSPLAKGLFHAAIAESGSAVADWAYNSDPLVTGRALATKAGCPLEQTALLQCLRDMTAQQLVRLGDDFSPDTISEQNRFLPKDPVELITEGNFNKVPTIHGTNKNEGSFIFGLMYNDYLKENNLINDTDFLKNDCIQKMLYTFHINDPTGGVSQSIADNYFYYVDSWDVNTMYPGLEDLTGLFGMKAGAQTMAQLLAEAGVPSWMYSFEYRGRKRLSMAHFFFMGRDRLPFDTGVTHADELIYLFPFPLMTGLNEEETQVSHTMTDMWTNFAIHHDPTPANSDLTRWPQVSEGGAYLQIAATAAVKHDYSQTFDVAVQERVNGSVTTPAPTSPSPPASSSSEPSWQHEMERLTDQRDTYRDTTIGLAVLAGVGALLLIVTVTRLRRGSESGRSPKTFPVS
;
A
#
# COMPACT_ATOMS: atom_id res chain seq x y z
N MET A 1 -20.59 -9.39 3.91
CA MET A 1 -21.01 -7.98 4.02
C MET A 1 -19.76 -7.16 4.35
N ARG A 2 -18.83 -7.13 3.39
CA ARG A 2 -17.51 -6.51 3.41
C ARG A 2 -17.21 -6.21 1.92
N CYS A 3 -16.39 -5.20 1.60
CA CYS A 3 -16.15 -4.59 0.26
C CYS A 3 -17.07 -3.43 -0.11
N GLN A 4 -16.79 -2.21 0.35
CA GLN A 4 -17.22 -0.97 -0.31
C GLN A 4 -16.41 0.24 0.23
N LEU A 5 -15.11 0.39 -0.08
CA LEU A 5 -14.44 1.65 0.30
C LEU A 5 -14.87 2.82 -0.62
N SER A 6 -15.11 2.53 -1.90
CA SER A 6 -15.50 3.53 -2.90
C SER A 6 -16.97 3.39 -3.34
N VAL A 7 -17.59 2.23 -3.11
CA VAL A 7 -19.05 2.07 -3.31
C VAL A 7 -19.85 2.67 -2.14
N GLN A 8 -19.32 2.82 -0.92
CA GLN A 8 -20.08 3.42 0.20
C GLN A 8 -20.23 4.92 0.10
N LEU A 9 -19.25 5.59 -0.50
CA LEU A 9 -19.37 6.98 -0.94
C LEU A 9 -20.56 7.15 -1.92
N ALA A 10 -20.80 6.18 -2.79
CA ALA A 10 -21.93 6.20 -3.75
C ALA A 10 -23.25 5.63 -3.20
N VAL A 11 -23.23 4.70 -2.23
CA VAL A 11 -24.44 4.08 -1.63
C VAL A 11 -25.07 4.99 -0.58
N VAL A 12 -24.29 5.84 0.10
CA VAL A 12 -24.84 6.93 0.92
C VAL A 12 -25.69 7.90 0.08
N CYS A 13 -25.36 8.12 -1.20
CA CYS A 13 -26.19 8.91 -2.12
C CYS A 13 -27.55 8.27 -2.44
N LEU A 14 -27.71 6.95 -2.30
CA LEU A 14 -28.98 6.25 -2.59
C LEU A 14 -29.86 6.04 -1.35
N ALA A 15 -29.29 6.01 -0.14
CA ALA A 15 -30.06 5.78 1.08
C ALA A 15 -30.75 7.04 1.65
N VAL A 16 -30.42 8.23 1.14
CA VAL A 16 -31.02 9.52 1.58
C VAL A 16 -32.05 10.06 0.56
N ALA A 17 -32.16 9.47 -0.63
CA ALA A 17 -33.20 9.79 -1.58
C ALA A 17 -34.47 8.97 -1.31
N GLY A 18 -35.51 9.63 -0.77
CA GLY A 18 -36.82 9.02 -0.56
C GLY A 18 -37.43 8.43 -1.84
N PRO A 19 -38.38 7.48 -1.73
CA PRO A 19 -38.91 6.73 -2.85
C PRO A 19 -39.76 7.65 -3.76
N GLY A 20 -39.20 8.12 -4.89
CA GLY A 20 -39.97 8.98 -5.78
C GLY A 20 -39.31 9.49 -7.07
N SER A 21 -38.03 9.25 -7.35
CA SER A 21 -37.40 9.72 -8.59
C SER A 21 -36.85 8.56 -9.42
N ALA A 22 -37.46 8.35 -10.59
CA ALA A 22 -36.89 7.50 -11.62
C ALA A 22 -35.58 8.11 -12.12
N LEU A 23 -34.47 7.37 -12.01
CA LEU A 23 -33.19 7.75 -12.60
C LEU A 23 -33.32 7.78 -14.14
N PRO A 24 -32.86 8.84 -14.83
CA PRO A 24 -32.75 8.82 -16.28
C PRO A 24 -31.69 7.78 -16.69
N ARG A 25 -31.95 7.01 -17.74
CA ARG A 25 -30.92 6.20 -18.40
C ARG A 25 -29.79 7.13 -18.85
N PRO A 26 -28.50 6.73 -18.76
CA PRO A 26 -27.43 7.54 -19.32
C PRO A 26 -27.68 7.66 -20.83
N ALA A 27 -27.80 8.88 -21.33
CA ALA A 27 -27.70 9.15 -22.75
C ALA A 27 -26.29 8.74 -23.21
N GLU A 28 -26.22 8.09 -24.37
CA GLU A 28 -24.98 7.91 -25.14
C GLU A 28 -24.33 9.28 -25.30
N ALA A 29 -23.29 9.56 -24.52
CA ALA A 29 -22.48 10.73 -24.69
C ALA A 29 -21.22 10.30 -25.46
N ASP A 30 -21.01 10.96 -26.59
CA ASP A 30 -19.81 10.89 -27.42
C ASP A 30 -18.65 11.47 -26.59
N TRP A 31 -17.75 10.60 -26.10
CA TRP A 31 -16.68 10.99 -25.17
C TRP A 31 -15.27 10.93 -25.80
N ASP A 32 -15.16 11.25 -27.09
CA ASP A 32 -13.88 11.24 -27.80
C ASP A 32 -13.14 12.59 -27.87
N GLU A 33 -13.65 13.64 -27.22
CA GLU A 33 -12.98 14.96 -27.26
C GLU A 33 -12.20 15.29 -25.98
N GLY A 34 -10.87 15.21 -26.09
CA GLY A 34 -10.03 16.34 -25.65
C GLY A 34 -9.26 16.25 -24.33
N VAL A 35 -8.97 15.07 -23.77
CA VAL A 35 -7.93 14.98 -22.72
C VAL A 35 -6.56 15.17 -23.38
N PRO A 36 -5.73 16.15 -22.95
CA PRO A 36 -4.38 16.31 -23.50
C PRO A 36 -3.59 15.02 -23.26
N GLN A 37 -3.27 14.31 -24.36
CA GLN A 37 -2.41 13.14 -24.30
C GLN A 37 -0.97 13.61 -24.04
N TYR A 38 -0.53 13.59 -22.78
CA TYR A 38 0.91 13.61 -22.50
C TYR A 38 1.51 12.32 -23.03
N ARG A 39 2.45 12.43 -23.97
CA ARG A 39 3.18 11.25 -24.42
C ARG A 39 4.19 10.88 -23.32
N PRO A 40 4.43 9.60 -23.02
CA PRO A 40 5.43 9.19 -22.03
C PRO A 40 6.80 9.85 -22.25
N GLU A 41 7.19 10.04 -23.51
CA GLU A 41 8.41 10.75 -23.94
C GLU A 41 8.53 12.20 -23.46
N ASP A 42 7.43 12.86 -23.08
CA ASP A 42 7.45 14.25 -22.60
C ASP A 42 7.75 14.35 -21.08
N LEU A 43 7.66 13.23 -20.34
CA LEU A 43 7.97 13.13 -18.90
C LEU A 43 9.24 12.32 -18.61
N VAL A 44 9.83 11.72 -19.65
CA VAL A 44 10.94 10.77 -19.56
C VAL A 44 12.27 11.45 -19.90
N ARG A 45 13.36 11.03 -19.25
CA ARG A 45 14.71 11.43 -19.63
C ARG A 45 15.24 10.55 -20.78
N PRO A 46 15.94 11.11 -21.77
CA PRO A 46 16.35 12.51 -21.87
C PRO A 46 15.33 13.38 -22.66
N PRO A 47 15.34 14.72 -22.48
CA PRO A 47 14.52 15.63 -23.28
C PRO A 47 14.75 15.44 -24.79
N ARG A 48 13.71 15.65 -25.61
CA ARG A 48 13.82 15.61 -27.07
C ARG A 48 15.02 16.43 -27.56
N GLY A 49 15.91 15.80 -28.33
CA GLY A 49 17.08 16.44 -28.96
C GLY A 49 18.42 16.14 -28.28
N VAL A 50 18.44 15.49 -27.11
CA VAL A 50 19.68 15.00 -26.49
C VAL A 50 19.94 13.57 -26.94
N THR A 51 21.05 13.34 -27.66
CA THR A 51 21.50 12.00 -28.02
C THR A 51 22.46 11.51 -26.95
N LEU A 52 22.07 10.47 -26.19
CA LEU A 52 22.95 9.82 -25.23
C LEU A 52 23.83 8.77 -25.94
N PRO A 53 25.05 8.51 -25.44
CA PRO A 53 25.88 7.42 -25.94
C PRO A 53 25.20 6.06 -25.74
N LEU A 54 25.43 5.13 -26.66
CA LEU A 54 25.00 3.74 -26.50
C LEU A 54 25.83 3.06 -25.40
N ALA A 55 25.16 2.30 -24.53
CA ALA A 55 25.82 1.37 -23.62
C ALA A 55 26.30 0.13 -24.39
N PRO A 56 27.27 -0.64 -23.86
CA PRO A 56 27.59 -1.96 -24.40
C PRO A 56 26.34 -2.84 -24.43
N ALA A 57 26.24 -3.72 -25.43
CA ALA A 57 25.10 -4.63 -25.54
C ALA A 57 25.23 -5.78 -24.53
N VAL A 58 24.13 -6.17 -23.89
CA VAL A 58 24.07 -7.29 -22.95
C VAL A 58 23.42 -8.49 -23.62
N ASN A 59 24.06 -9.65 -23.54
CA ASN A 59 23.54 -10.90 -24.12
C ASN A 59 22.81 -11.72 -23.05
N LEU A 60 21.52 -11.99 -23.27
CA LEU A 60 20.66 -12.82 -22.43
C LEU A 60 20.24 -14.07 -23.22
N THR A 61 19.64 -15.05 -22.52
CA THR A 61 19.09 -16.24 -23.19
C THR A 61 17.93 -15.89 -24.13
N GLU A 62 17.19 -14.84 -23.79
CA GLU A 62 16.02 -14.32 -24.47
C GLU A 62 16.38 -13.37 -25.63
N GLY A 63 17.63 -12.89 -25.72
CA GLY A 63 18.05 -11.96 -26.77
C GLY A 63 19.18 -11.01 -26.37
N THR A 64 19.51 -10.09 -27.27
CA THR A 64 20.51 -9.03 -27.05
C THR A 64 19.81 -7.75 -26.62
N VAL A 65 20.30 -7.07 -25.60
CA VAL A 65 19.69 -5.83 -25.08
C VAL A 65 20.65 -4.66 -25.27
N ASN A 66 20.19 -3.61 -25.94
CA ASN A 66 20.96 -2.39 -26.20
C ASN A 66 20.44 -1.23 -25.34
N GLY A 67 21.31 -0.61 -24.55
CA GLY A 67 20.96 0.46 -23.62
C GLY A 67 21.63 1.81 -23.93
N LEU A 68 21.52 2.74 -22.98
CA LEU A 68 22.15 4.07 -23.03
C LEU A 68 23.06 4.30 -21.83
N VAL A 69 24.05 5.18 -22.01
CA VAL A 69 24.87 5.71 -20.92
C VAL A 69 24.29 7.02 -20.43
N TYR A 70 24.04 7.11 -19.13
CA TYR A 70 23.62 8.33 -18.44
C TYR A 70 24.76 8.85 -17.56
N THR A 71 24.90 10.17 -17.50
CA THR A 71 25.86 10.85 -16.61
C THR A 71 25.10 11.57 -15.52
N ILE A 72 25.44 11.28 -14.27
CA ILE A 72 24.91 11.97 -13.09
C ILE A 72 25.83 13.12 -12.66
N ASP A 73 25.38 13.90 -11.68
CA ASP A 73 26.18 14.99 -11.12
C ASP A 73 27.56 14.48 -10.65
N HIS A 74 28.58 15.32 -10.82
CA HIS A 74 30.00 15.01 -10.58
C HIS A 74 30.67 14.03 -11.57
N GLY A 75 30.00 13.70 -12.68
CA GLY A 75 30.63 13.00 -13.81
C GLY A 75 30.66 11.47 -13.70
N ARG A 76 30.04 10.90 -12.66
CA ARG A 76 29.81 9.45 -12.59
C ARG A 76 28.77 9.04 -13.64
N THR A 77 28.87 7.83 -14.16
CA THR A 77 27.96 7.28 -15.17
C THR A 77 27.26 6.03 -14.68
N PHE A 78 26.07 5.76 -15.25
CA PHE A 78 25.38 4.49 -15.15
C PHE A 78 24.86 4.07 -16.53
N LEU A 79 24.67 2.77 -16.72
CA LEU A 79 24.12 2.16 -17.92
C LEU A 79 22.64 1.87 -17.66
N ALA A 80 21.78 2.27 -18.59
CA ALA A 80 20.34 2.07 -18.51
C ALA A 80 19.86 1.18 -19.66
N TYR A 81 19.17 0.10 -19.31
CA TYR A 81 18.48 -0.80 -20.23
C TYR A 81 17.01 -0.80 -19.86
N GLN A 82 16.20 -0.10 -20.63
CA GLN A 82 14.82 0.26 -20.29
C GLN A 82 13.83 -0.44 -21.21
N GLY A 83 12.70 -0.89 -20.64
CA GLY A 83 11.68 -1.59 -21.42
C GLY A 83 12.05 -3.01 -21.83
N ILE A 84 12.72 -3.78 -20.96
CA ILE A 84 13.01 -5.20 -21.18
C ILE A 84 11.76 -6.04 -20.82
N PRO A 85 11.20 -6.84 -21.74
CA PRO A 85 10.05 -7.68 -21.44
C PRO A 85 10.45 -8.86 -20.55
N PHE A 86 9.80 -9.00 -19.39
CA PHE A 86 9.99 -10.15 -18.50
C PHE A 86 8.84 -11.17 -18.59
N GLY A 87 7.67 -10.74 -19.07
CA GLY A 87 6.50 -11.59 -19.29
C GLY A 87 5.96 -11.50 -20.71
N GLU A 88 5.24 -12.53 -21.14
CA GLU A 88 4.41 -12.44 -22.35
C GLU A 88 3.27 -11.43 -22.14
N PRO A 89 2.90 -10.65 -23.18
CA PRO A 89 1.78 -9.71 -23.07
C PRO A 89 0.50 -10.44 -22.61
N PRO A 90 -0.20 -9.94 -21.57
CA PRO A 90 -1.40 -10.57 -21.04
C PRO A 90 -2.62 -10.47 -21.99
N THR A 91 -2.46 -9.90 -23.17
CA THR A 91 -3.53 -9.72 -24.18
C THR A 91 -3.89 -11.00 -24.93
N GLY A 92 -3.21 -12.12 -24.67
CA GLY A 92 -3.48 -13.40 -25.34
C GLY A 92 -3.15 -13.44 -26.84
N ILE A 93 -2.62 -12.35 -27.41
CA ILE A 93 -2.10 -12.31 -28.78
C ILE A 93 -0.67 -11.75 -28.74
N ASN A 94 0.29 -12.60 -29.13
CA ASN A 94 1.68 -12.24 -29.38
C ASN A 94 1.78 -11.12 -30.42
N ARG A 95 1.85 -9.84 -30.00
CA ARG A 95 2.16 -8.74 -30.93
C ARG A 95 3.66 -8.51 -30.96
N PHE A 96 4.36 -9.26 -31.81
CA PHE A 96 5.69 -8.85 -32.27
C PHE A 96 5.52 -7.81 -33.38
N LYS A 97 5.75 -6.54 -33.07
CA LYS A 97 6.37 -5.55 -33.97
C LYS A 97 6.68 -4.25 -33.23
N VAL A 98 7.97 -3.99 -33.07
CA VAL A 98 8.51 -2.67 -32.68
C VAL A 98 8.23 -1.70 -33.82
N GLY A 99 7.60 -0.55 -33.53
CA GLY A 99 7.57 0.61 -34.43
C GLY A 99 6.23 1.01 -35.04
N ASP A 100 5.15 0.26 -34.83
CA ASP A 100 3.81 0.74 -35.18
C ASP A 100 3.22 1.50 -33.99
N ALA A 101 2.72 2.72 -34.21
CA ALA A 101 1.99 3.49 -33.20
C ALA A 101 0.95 2.58 -32.54
N PRO A 102 0.67 2.70 -31.21
CA PRO A 102 -0.30 1.86 -30.54
C PRO A 102 -1.69 2.18 -31.11
N GLU A 103 -2.06 1.52 -32.21
CA GLU A 103 -3.46 1.43 -32.58
C GLU A 103 -4.14 0.74 -31.40
N ILE A 104 -5.03 1.53 -30.81
CA ILE A 104 -6.06 1.23 -29.81
C ILE A 104 -6.98 0.16 -30.40
N GLN A 105 -6.42 -1.01 -30.65
CA GLN A 105 -7.14 -2.23 -30.97
C GLN A 105 -6.74 -3.19 -29.87
N SER A 106 -7.41 -3.05 -28.71
CA SER A 106 -7.47 -4.11 -27.71
C SER A 106 -7.97 -5.37 -28.39
N PRO A 107 -7.22 -6.48 -28.38
CA PRO A 107 -7.85 -7.77 -28.50
C PRO A 107 -7.95 -8.31 -27.07
N THR A 108 -9.17 -8.25 -26.57
CA THR A 108 -9.81 -9.28 -25.76
C THR A 108 -9.11 -10.64 -25.90
N GLY A 109 -8.51 -11.16 -24.83
CA GLY A 109 -7.69 -12.37 -24.89
C GLY A 109 -7.98 -13.34 -23.75
N ALA A 110 -8.00 -14.64 -24.05
CA ALA A 110 -8.21 -15.68 -23.05
C ALA A 110 -7.20 -15.63 -21.88
N ASN A 111 -6.05 -15.00 -22.08
CA ASN A 111 -4.98 -14.92 -21.08
C ASN A 111 -5.04 -13.66 -20.18
N ARG A 112 -5.98 -12.73 -20.41
CA ARG A 112 -6.06 -11.44 -19.69
C ARG A 112 -6.00 -11.58 -18.18
N PHE A 113 -6.75 -12.54 -17.65
CA PHE A 113 -6.86 -12.80 -16.22
C PHE A 113 -6.04 -14.02 -15.75
N LYS A 114 -5.14 -14.55 -16.59
CA LYS A 114 -4.31 -15.69 -16.21
C LYS A 114 -3.01 -15.24 -15.55
N ALA A 115 -2.41 -16.16 -14.80
CA ALA A 115 -1.06 -16.01 -14.27
C ALA A 115 -0.07 -15.66 -15.41
N PRO A 116 0.91 -14.78 -15.14
CA PRO A 116 1.85 -14.36 -16.17
C PRO A 116 2.78 -15.50 -16.56
N VAL A 117 3.26 -15.46 -17.80
CA VAL A 117 4.19 -16.45 -18.36
C VAL A 117 5.49 -15.75 -18.72
N LYS A 118 6.62 -16.38 -18.42
CA LYS A 118 7.95 -15.85 -18.76
C LYS A 118 8.06 -15.56 -20.27
N LYS A 119 8.64 -14.41 -20.61
CA LYS A 119 8.96 -14.08 -22.01
C LYS A 119 9.99 -15.07 -22.57
N GLY A 120 9.73 -15.62 -23.76
CA GLY A 120 10.59 -16.65 -24.36
C GLY A 120 11.85 -16.11 -25.07
N TYR A 121 11.69 -15.48 -26.24
CA TYR A 121 12.78 -14.90 -27.03
C TYR A 121 12.29 -13.62 -27.72
N TYR A 122 13.08 -12.57 -27.69
CA TYR A 122 12.80 -11.28 -28.33
C TYR A 122 13.90 -10.79 -29.27
N GLY A 123 15.01 -11.52 -29.39
CA GLY A 123 16.08 -11.18 -30.35
C GLY A 123 16.81 -9.89 -29.97
N ASP A 124 17.19 -9.09 -30.96
CA ASP A 124 17.86 -7.82 -30.71
C ASP A 124 16.85 -6.74 -30.27
N LEU A 125 16.87 -6.42 -28.97
CA LEU A 125 16.00 -5.44 -28.34
C LEU A 125 16.68 -4.08 -28.23
N ASN A 126 15.98 -3.05 -28.68
CA ASN A 126 16.33 -1.66 -28.41
C ASN A 126 15.71 -1.22 -27.08
N ALA A 127 16.48 -1.29 -26.00
CA ALA A 127 16.07 -0.98 -24.63
C ALA A 127 16.54 0.43 -24.20
N THR A 128 16.34 1.43 -25.06
CA THR A 128 16.81 2.80 -24.85
C THR A 128 15.73 3.74 -24.32
N TYR A 129 14.50 3.25 -24.15
CA TYR A 129 13.36 4.00 -23.64
C TYR A 129 12.51 3.12 -22.72
N PRO A 130 11.92 3.68 -21.66
CA PRO A 130 10.98 2.94 -20.83
C PRO A 130 9.75 2.52 -21.65
N SER A 131 9.18 1.36 -21.31
CA SER A 131 7.93 0.91 -21.91
C SER A 131 6.73 1.69 -21.38
N TYR A 132 5.58 1.50 -22.01
CA TYR A 132 4.32 2.09 -21.58
C TYR A 132 3.88 1.56 -20.21
N ASN A 133 3.19 2.42 -19.46
CA ASN A 133 2.55 2.03 -18.20
C ASN A 133 1.43 1.01 -18.43
N CYS A 134 1.12 0.22 -17.39
CA CYS A 134 -0.08 -0.62 -17.37
C CYS A 134 -1.37 0.23 -17.39
N PRO A 135 -2.51 -0.33 -17.82
CA PRO A 135 -3.74 0.45 -17.97
C PRO A 135 -4.20 1.02 -16.64
N GLN A 136 -4.48 2.32 -16.63
CA GLN A 136 -4.84 3.06 -15.41
C GLN A 136 -5.54 4.37 -15.74
N SER A 137 -6.22 4.94 -14.73
CA SER A 137 -6.75 6.30 -14.76
C SER A 137 -5.75 7.20 -14.04
N GLY A 138 -5.28 8.28 -14.66
CA GLY A 138 -4.42 9.24 -13.97
C GLY A 138 -3.53 10.09 -14.87
N ILE A 139 -2.70 10.92 -14.23
CA ILE A 139 -1.79 11.86 -14.88
C ILE A 139 -0.70 11.18 -15.73
N GLN A 140 -0.46 9.88 -15.51
CA GLN A 140 0.52 9.08 -16.26
C GLN A 140 -0.03 8.49 -17.57
N GLY A 141 -1.27 8.85 -17.93
CA GLY A 141 -1.92 8.42 -19.16
C GLY A 141 -2.59 7.05 -19.08
N PRO A 142 -3.33 6.65 -20.12
CA PRO A 142 -4.22 5.48 -20.09
C PRO A 142 -3.50 4.13 -20.10
N GLY A 143 -2.19 4.08 -20.39
CA GLY A 143 -1.40 2.85 -20.47
C GLY A 143 -1.84 1.86 -21.56
N THR A 144 -1.25 0.66 -21.54
CA THR A 144 -1.54 -0.46 -22.44
C THR A 144 -1.46 -1.79 -21.68
N GLU A 145 -2.23 -2.80 -22.10
CA GLU A 145 -2.21 -4.13 -21.48
C GLU A 145 -0.86 -4.85 -21.71
N ASP A 146 -0.16 -4.53 -22.79
CA ASP A 146 1.22 -4.98 -23.02
C ASP A 146 2.19 -4.13 -22.18
N CYS A 147 2.30 -4.45 -20.89
CA CYS A 147 3.03 -3.64 -19.93
C CYS A 147 4.00 -4.41 -19.03
N LEU A 148 4.22 -5.71 -19.23
CA LEU A 148 5.13 -6.53 -18.40
C LEU A 148 6.60 -6.35 -18.78
N TYR A 149 7.09 -5.14 -18.50
CA TYR A 149 8.45 -4.70 -18.76
C TYR A 149 9.15 -4.24 -17.49
N LEU A 150 10.48 -4.29 -17.49
CA LEU A 150 11.31 -3.75 -16.44
C LEU A 150 12.44 -2.90 -17.01
N ASN A 151 13.04 -2.08 -16.15
CA ASN A 151 14.26 -1.36 -16.45
C ASN A 151 15.39 -1.88 -15.55
N VAL A 152 16.59 -2.02 -16.10
CA VAL A 152 17.81 -2.34 -15.37
C VAL A 152 18.77 -1.18 -15.47
N TYR A 153 19.26 -0.73 -14.33
CA TYR A 153 20.29 0.28 -14.24
C TYR A 153 21.50 -0.26 -13.50
N THR A 154 22.68 -0.21 -14.11
CA THR A 154 23.91 -0.76 -13.53
C THR A 154 25.07 0.22 -13.71
N THR A 155 26.00 0.27 -12.76
CA THR A 155 27.19 1.12 -12.88
C THR A 155 28.33 0.47 -13.65
N LYS A 156 28.38 -0.87 -13.69
CA LYS A 156 29.44 -1.67 -14.33
C LYS A 156 28.88 -2.98 -14.86
N LEU A 157 29.34 -3.39 -16.04
CA LEU A 157 29.07 -4.74 -16.57
C LEU A 157 30.08 -5.74 -16.02
N PRO A 158 29.82 -7.07 -16.13
CA PRO A 158 30.69 -8.10 -15.58
C PRO A 158 32.16 -7.98 -16.01
N GLU A 159 32.40 -7.55 -17.25
CA GLU A 159 33.74 -7.36 -17.81
C GLU A 159 34.51 -6.16 -17.21
N ASP A 160 33.80 -5.20 -16.63
CA ASP A 160 34.37 -4.01 -15.98
C ASP A 160 34.46 -4.14 -14.45
N LEU A 161 34.06 -5.28 -13.89
CA LEU A 161 34.11 -5.51 -12.44
C LEU A 161 35.53 -5.90 -12.01
N GLU A 162 36.07 -5.16 -11.05
CA GLU A 162 37.34 -5.49 -10.36
C GLU A 162 37.14 -6.41 -9.14
N GLY A 163 35.91 -6.86 -8.89
CA GLY A 163 35.50 -7.56 -7.67
C GLY A 163 34.27 -8.45 -7.88
N PRO A 164 33.54 -8.81 -6.80
CA PRO A 164 32.35 -9.64 -6.90
C PRO A 164 31.22 -8.92 -7.66
N LEU A 165 30.21 -9.69 -8.05
CA LEU A 165 28.96 -9.16 -8.57
C LEU A 165 28.33 -8.16 -7.58
N LEU A 166 27.62 -7.18 -8.14
CA LEU A 166 27.07 -6.04 -7.42
C LEU A 166 25.76 -6.40 -6.71
N PRO A 167 25.46 -5.86 -5.53
CA PRO A 167 24.14 -5.99 -4.92
C PRO A 167 23.04 -5.46 -5.85
N VAL A 168 21.89 -6.11 -5.82
CA VAL A 168 20.74 -5.77 -6.65
C VAL A 168 19.64 -5.19 -5.77
N MET A 169 19.07 -4.04 -6.14
CA MET A 169 17.90 -3.46 -5.51
C MET A 169 16.73 -3.44 -6.49
N VAL A 170 15.63 -4.12 -6.18
CA VAL A 170 14.43 -4.19 -7.03
C VAL A 170 13.35 -3.31 -6.43
N PHE A 171 13.01 -2.20 -7.09
CA PHE A 171 12.02 -1.24 -6.62
C PHE A 171 10.61 -1.54 -7.14
N ILE A 172 9.66 -1.73 -6.22
CA ILE A 172 8.24 -1.91 -6.51
C ILE A 172 7.51 -0.59 -6.22
N TYR A 173 6.98 0.06 -7.25
CA TYR A 173 6.30 1.35 -7.10
C TYR A 173 4.93 1.23 -6.42
N GLY A 174 4.48 2.33 -5.81
CA GLY A 174 3.19 2.47 -5.11
C GLY A 174 2.00 2.81 -6.02
N GLY A 175 1.02 3.55 -5.50
CA GLY A 175 -0.16 3.98 -6.27
C GLY A 175 -1.42 3.14 -6.03
N GLY A 176 -1.58 2.61 -4.81
CA GLY A 176 -2.82 1.94 -4.37
C GLY A 176 -3.19 0.68 -5.17
N PHE A 177 -2.23 0.09 -5.88
CA PHE A 177 -2.43 -1.00 -6.85
C PHE A 177 -3.26 -0.64 -8.10
N THR A 178 -3.66 0.63 -8.28
CA THR A 178 -4.54 1.07 -9.38
C THR A 178 -3.87 2.02 -10.36
N THR A 179 -2.80 2.70 -9.94
CA THR A 179 -2.01 3.62 -10.76
C THR A 179 -0.52 3.46 -10.44
N GLY A 180 0.37 4.04 -11.25
CA GLY A 180 1.82 3.99 -11.05
C GLY A 180 2.58 3.58 -12.30
N GLY A 181 3.90 3.69 -12.24
CA GLY A 181 4.78 3.35 -13.36
C GLY A 181 6.25 3.40 -12.97
N SER A 182 7.04 2.42 -13.44
CA SER A 182 8.48 2.31 -13.16
C SER A 182 9.30 3.45 -13.76
N SER A 183 8.77 4.12 -14.79
CA SER A 183 9.46 5.15 -15.57
C SER A 183 9.77 6.43 -14.79
N LEU A 184 9.25 6.59 -13.57
CA LEU A 184 9.51 7.72 -12.68
C LEU A 184 10.77 7.54 -11.82
N TYR A 185 11.31 6.33 -11.74
CA TYR A 185 12.27 5.92 -10.71
C TYR A 185 13.66 5.65 -11.32
N TYR A 186 14.42 6.72 -11.55
CA TYR A 186 15.82 6.64 -12.02
C TYR A 186 16.80 6.57 -10.85
N PRO A 187 17.90 5.81 -10.97
CA PRO A 187 18.76 5.45 -9.84
C PRO A 187 19.77 6.53 -9.44
N ASP A 188 19.73 7.74 -10.03
CA ASP A 188 20.82 8.73 -9.99
C ASP A 188 21.38 8.93 -8.59
N ARG A 189 20.51 8.95 -7.57
CA ARG A 189 20.89 9.20 -6.18
C ARG A 189 21.37 7.93 -5.47
N LEU A 190 20.71 6.79 -5.71
CA LEU A 190 21.10 5.49 -5.17
C LEU A 190 22.49 5.05 -5.68
N GLN A 191 22.78 5.28 -6.96
CA GLN A 191 24.07 4.94 -7.60
C GLN A 191 25.13 6.05 -7.47
N ARG A 192 24.87 7.10 -6.69
CA ARG A 192 25.81 8.23 -6.54
C ARG A 192 27.17 7.79 -6.01
N ASN A 193 27.18 7.01 -4.92
CA ASN A 193 28.40 6.63 -4.20
C ASN A 193 28.69 5.13 -4.20
N LYS A 194 27.73 4.28 -4.58
CA LYS A 194 27.87 2.82 -4.51
C LYS A 194 27.69 2.17 -5.87
N ASP A 195 28.45 1.12 -6.13
CA ASP A 195 28.24 0.27 -7.30
C ASP A 195 27.17 -0.78 -6.93
N ILE A 196 25.98 -0.61 -7.47
CA ILE A 196 24.81 -1.48 -7.28
C ILE A 196 24.05 -1.58 -8.59
N VAL A 197 23.20 -2.60 -8.72
CA VAL A 197 22.21 -2.70 -9.80
C VAL A 197 20.84 -2.32 -9.25
N VAL A 198 20.09 -1.50 -9.98
CA VAL A 198 18.71 -1.13 -9.64
C VAL A 198 17.78 -1.66 -10.73
N VAL A 199 16.72 -2.37 -10.34
CA VAL A 199 15.71 -2.91 -11.26
C VAL A 199 14.34 -2.32 -10.92
N THR A 200 13.60 -1.85 -11.92
CA THR A 200 12.27 -1.25 -11.72
C THR A 200 11.22 -1.93 -12.63
N PRO A 201 10.52 -2.98 -12.15
CA PRO A 201 9.49 -3.67 -12.93
C PRO A 201 8.14 -2.95 -12.94
N HIS A 202 7.39 -3.13 -14.03
CA HIS A 202 5.94 -2.93 -14.10
C HIS A 202 5.18 -4.14 -13.56
N TYR A 203 3.95 -3.90 -13.09
CA TYR A 203 3.02 -4.96 -12.72
C TYR A 203 1.57 -4.54 -13.05
N ARG A 204 0.70 -5.49 -13.37
CA ARG A 204 -0.71 -5.20 -13.69
C ARG A 204 -1.43 -4.54 -12.52
N LEU A 205 -2.33 -3.61 -12.84
CA LEU A 205 -3.02 -2.73 -11.89
C LEU A 205 -4.55 -2.93 -11.92
N GLY A 206 -5.21 -2.54 -10.83
CA GLY A 206 -6.67 -2.50 -10.67
C GLY A 206 -7.33 -3.84 -11.02
N VAL A 207 -8.45 -3.77 -11.76
CA VAL A 207 -9.18 -4.97 -12.22
C VAL A 207 -8.27 -5.96 -12.96
N LEU A 208 -7.35 -5.47 -13.78
CA LEU A 208 -6.46 -6.32 -14.58
C LEU A 208 -5.36 -6.97 -13.72
N GLY A 209 -5.01 -6.36 -12.59
CA GLY A 209 -4.04 -6.86 -11.63
C GLY A 209 -4.62 -7.73 -10.53
N SER A 210 -5.92 -7.61 -10.24
CA SER A 210 -6.49 -8.25 -9.05
C SER A 210 -7.68 -9.16 -9.32
N PHE A 211 -8.49 -8.93 -10.36
CA PHE A 211 -9.76 -9.66 -10.53
C PHE A 211 -9.60 -11.18 -10.46
N THR A 212 -10.49 -11.81 -9.69
CA THR A 212 -10.52 -13.25 -9.50
C THR A 212 -11.91 -13.83 -9.63
N THR A 213 -11.94 -15.07 -10.13
CA THR A 213 -13.08 -15.97 -9.95
C THR A 213 -12.74 -17.10 -8.97
N LEU A 214 -11.54 -17.09 -8.39
CA LEU A 214 -10.95 -18.18 -7.63
C LEU A 214 -10.84 -19.49 -8.43
N THR A 215 -10.63 -19.40 -9.74
CA THR A 215 -10.36 -20.54 -10.64
C THR A 215 -9.02 -20.35 -11.34
N ASP A 216 -8.49 -21.38 -11.99
CA ASP A 216 -7.23 -21.26 -12.75
C ASP A 216 -7.32 -20.28 -13.94
N GLU A 217 -8.53 -20.01 -14.43
CA GLU A 217 -8.79 -19.08 -15.53
C GLU A 217 -8.77 -17.60 -15.10
N ALA A 218 -8.96 -17.36 -13.79
CA ALA A 218 -8.78 -16.06 -13.14
C ALA A 218 -8.47 -16.28 -11.65
N PRO A 219 -7.21 -16.57 -11.29
CA PRO A 219 -6.82 -16.92 -9.92
C PRO A 219 -6.73 -15.73 -8.98
N GLY A 220 -6.70 -14.50 -9.50
CA GLY A 220 -6.46 -13.26 -8.74
C GLY A 220 -4.97 -13.00 -8.52
N ASN A 221 -4.66 -11.89 -7.84
CA ASN A 221 -3.27 -11.51 -7.47
C ASN A 221 -2.31 -11.44 -8.66
N LEU A 222 -2.80 -11.10 -9.84
CA LEU A 222 -2.02 -11.09 -11.06
C LEU A 222 -0.88 -10.08 -11.02
N GLY A 223 -1.10 -8.88 -10.47
CA GLY A 223 -0.04 -7.89 -10.25
C GLY A 223 1.06 -8.39 -9.31
N LEU A 224 0.70 -9.11 -8.25
CA LEU A 224 1.68 -9.72 -7.34
C LEU A 224 2.41 -10.91 -7.98
N LEU A 225 1.72 -11.70 -8.82
CA LEU A 225 2.34 -12.75 -9.62
C LEU A 225 3.27 -12.17 -10.70
N ASP A 226 2.98 -10.99 -11.25
CA ASP A 226 3.87 -10.28 -12.16
C ASP A 226 5.16 -9.88 -11.44
N GLN A 227 5.06 -9.41 -10.19
CA GLN A 227 6.23 -9.10 -9.36
C GLN A 227 7.07 -10.37 -9.07
N VAL A 228 6.43 -11.51 -8.77
CA VAL A 228 7.15 -12.80 -8.64
C VAL A 228 7.86 -13.17 -9.94
N LEU A 229 7.21 -13.00 -11.09
CA LEU A 229 7.83 -13.29 -12.38
C LEU A 229 8.99 -12.34 -12.71
N ALA A 230 8.88 -11.05 -12.36
CA ALA A 230 9.97 -10.10 -12.49
C ALA A 230 11.17 -10.48 -11.61
N LEU A 231 10.92 -10.94 -10.38
CA LEU A 231 12.00 -11.43 -9.51
C LEU A 231 12.63 -12.72 -10.04
N GLN A 232 11.86 -13.63 -10.63
CA GLN A 232 12.42 -14.78 -11.33
C GLN A 232 13.28 -14.35 -12.53
N TRP A 233 12.85 -13.33 -13.28
CA TRP A 233 13.65 -12.77 -14.36
C TRP A 233 14.98 -12.20 -13.83
N VAL A 234 14.96 -11.52 -12.69
CA VAL A 234 16.17 -11.01 -12.02
C VAL A 234 17.10 -12.17 -11.68
N GLN A 235 16.59 -13.23 -11.03
CA GLN A 235 17.37 -14.43 -10.71
C GLN A 235 18.01 -15.07 -11.94
N ASP A 236 17.31 -15.08 -13.07
CA ASP A 236 17.76 -15.74 -14.30
C ASP A 236 18.77 -14.91 -15.12
N ASN A 237 18.83 -13.58 -14.94
CA ASN A 237 19.48 -12.67 -15.90
C ASN A 237 20.38 -11.58 -15.31
N ILE A 238 20.28 -11.27 -14.01
CA ILE A 238 20.88 -10.03 -13.49
C ILE A 238 22.41 -10.06 -13.45
N ASP A 239 22.99 -11.26 -13.45
CA ASP A 239 24.44 -11.50 -13.55
C ASP A 239 25.03 -10.97 -14.85
N ALA A 240 24.30 -11.05 -15.97
CA ALA A 240 24.70 -10.45 -17.25
C ALA A 240 24.82 -8.91 -17.19
N PHE A 241 24.12 -8.28 -16.24
CA PHE A 241 24.18 -6.83 -15.97
C PHE A 241 25.17 -6.49 -14.85
N GLY A 242 25.95 -7.46 -14.36
CA GLY A 242 26.90 -7.29 -13.26
C GLY A 242 26.29 -7.41 -11.86
N GLY A 243 25.02 -7.77 -11.75
CA GLY A 243 24.32 -7.93 -10.47
C GLY A 243 24.45 -9.34 -9.90
N ASP A 244 24.36 -9.46 -8.59
CA ASP A 244 24.45 -10.73 -7.86
C ASP A 244 23.05 -11.27 -7.55
N PRO A 245 22.59 -12.38 -8.18
CA PRO A 245 21.28 -12.96 -7.89
C PRO A 245 21.14 -13.45 -6.44
N ASP A 246 22.26 -13.73 -5.75
CA ASP A 246 22.28 -14.15 -4.34
C ASP A 246 22.27 -12.95 -3.36
N ARG A 247 22.23 -11.71 -3.87
CA ARG A 247 22.20 -10.47 -3.07
C ARG A 247 21.19 -9.46 -3.60
N VAL A 248 19.95 -9.92 -3.66
CA VAL A 248 18.79 -9.14 -4.11
C VAL A 248 18.02 -8.57 -2.92
N THR A 249 17.90 -7.25 -2.85
CA THR A 249 17.03 -6.52 -1.92
C THR A 249 15.79 -6.03 -2.65
N ILE A 250 14.60 -6.41 -2.20
CA ILE A 250 13.35 -5.80 -2.68
C ILE A 250 13.04 -4.57 -1.83
N PHE A 251 12.58 -3.49 -2.46
CA PHE A 251 12.11 -2.31 -1.74
C PHE A 251 10.95 -1.67 -2.46
N GLY A 252 10.08 -0.97 -1.73
CA GLY A 252 8.89 -0.37 -2.31
C GLY A 252 8.15 0.53 -1.35
N GLU A 253 7.37 1.43 -1.93
CA GLU A 253 6.65 2.47 -1.20
C GLU A 253 5.14 2.34 -1.37
N SER A 254 4.36 2.64 -0.32
CA SER A 254 2.90 2.58 -0.33
C SER A 254 2.41 1.16 -0.69
N ALA A 255 1.58 1.02 -1.73
CA ALA A 255 1.21 -0.28 -2.30
C ALA A 255 2.41 -1.15 -2.71
N GLY A 256 3.55 -0.55 -3.05
CA GLY A 256 4.83 -1.22 -3.26
C GLY A 256 5.44 -1.75 -1.95
N GLY A 257 5.33 -1.01 -0.84
CA GLY A 257 5.74 -1.49 0.49
C GLY A 257 4.83 -2.61 1.00
N ALA A 258 3.52 -2.51 0.74
CA ALA A 258 2.58 -3.62 0.95
C ALA A 258 2.94 -4.83 0.08
N SER A 259 3.30 -4.62 -1.19
CA SER A 259 3.79 -5.69 -2.08
C SER A 259 5.04 -6.38 -1.53
N VAL A 260 6.05 -5.62 -1.10
CA VAL A 260 7.28 -6.15 -0.49
C VAL A 260 6.96 -7.03 0.72
N SER A 261 6.07 -6.57 1.59
CA SER A 261 5.68 -7.32 2.78
C SER A 261 4.76 -8.52 2.48
N LEU A 262 3.98 -8.47 1.41
CA LEU A 262 3.22 -9.62 0.90
C LEU A 262 4.14 -10.67 0.27
N LEU A 263 5.20 -10.26 -0.43
CA LEU A 263 6.25 -11.15 -0.94
C LEU A 263 7.04 -11.82 0.20
N LEU A 264 7.26 -11.13 1.32
CA LEU A 264 7.86 -11.74 2.52
C LEU A 264 7.08 -12.97 3.00
N VAL A 265 5.75 -12.94 2.96
CA VAL A 265 4.91 -14.05 3.44
C VAL A 265 4.47 -15.01 2.32
N SER A 266 4.80 -14.72 1.06
CA SER A 266 4.43 -15.59 -0.06
C SER A 266 5.41 -16.76 -0.24
N PRO A 267 4.94 -18.02 -0.31
CA PRO A 267 5.79 -19.15 -0.64
C PRO A 267 6.30 -19.11 -2.09
N LEU A 268 5.62 -18.39 -2.98
CA LEU A 268 6.02 -18.28 -4.39
C LEU A 268 7.25 -17.38 -4.59
N ALA A 269 7.55 -16.52 -3.62
CA ALA A 269 8.70 -15.62 -3.66
C ALA A 269 9.94 -16.21 -2.97
N LYS A 270 9.87 -17.48 -2.52
CA LYS A 270 10.93 -18.11 -1.74
C LYS A 270 12.23 -18.23 -2.52
N GLY A 271 13.30 -17.66 -1.95
CA GLY A 271 14.64 -17.68 -2.52
C GLY A 271 14.86 -16.66 -3.64
N LEU A 272 13.89 -15.80 -3.94
CA LEU A 272 14.04 -14.78 -4.99
C LEU A 272 14.69 -13.48 -4.51
N PHE A 273 14.77 -13.28 -3.19
CA PHE A 273 15.36 -12.10 -2.55
C PHE A 273 15.94 -12.44 -1.16
N HIS A 274 16.78 -11.53 -0.67
CA HIS A 274 17.71 -11.74 0.45
C HIS A 274 17.66 -10.63 1.51
N ALA A 275 16.96 -9.52 1.22
CA ALA A 275 16.59 -8.47 2.16
C ALA A 275 15.37 -7.70 1.65
N ALA A 276 14.66 -6.98 2.53
CA ALA A 276 13.44 -6.25 2.18
C ALA A 276 13.35 -4.87 2.84
N ILE A 277 12.85 -3.86 2.13
CA ILE A 277 12.53 -2.53 2.69
C ILE A 277 11.09 -2.16 2.33
N ALA A 278 10.23 -1.99 3.33
CA ALA A 278 8.84 -1.59 3.15
C ALA A 278 8.62 -0.16 3.66
N GLU A 279 8.44 0.77 2.73
CA GLU A 279 8.27 2.20 2.98
C GLU A 279 6.76 2.50 2.97
N SER A 280 6.21 2.95 4.10
CA SER A 280 4.81 3.39 4.21
C SER A 280 3.77 2.40 3.67
N GLY A 281 3.98 1.10 3.90
CA GLY A 281 3.09 0.04 3.46
C GLY A 281 3.39 -1.28 4.14
N SER A 282 2.36 -2.10 4.40
CA SER A 282 2.53 -3.36 5.12
C SER A 282 1.44 -4.38 4.75
N ALA A 283 1.76 -5.67 4.82
CA ALA A 283 0.83 -6.76 4.51
C ALA A 283 -0.32 -6.90 5.53
N VAL A 284 -0.22 -6.23 6.68
CA VAL A 284 -1.24 -6.24 7.74
C VAL A 284 -2.06 -4.95 7.76
N ALA A 285 -1.85 -4.04 6.81
CA ALA A 285 -2.74 -2.90 6.63
C ALA A 285 -4.04 -3.35 5.97
N ASP A 286 -5.18 -2.81 6.41
CA ASP A 286 -6.51 -3.24 5.95
C ASP A 286 -6.73 -3.08 4.44
N TRP A 287 -6.02 -2.14 3.80
CA TRP A 287 -6.10 -1.89 2.36
C TRP A 287 -5.13 -2.75 1.54
N ALA A 288 -4.20 -3.47 2.17
CA ALA A 288 -3.15 -4.22 1.48
C ALA A 288 -3.68 -5.40 0.67
N TYR A 289 -4.84 -5.94 1.09
CA TYR A 289 -5.52 -7.01 0.39
C TYR A 289 -7.04 -6.96 0.60
N ASN A 290 -7.79 -7.69 -0.21
CA ASN A 290 -9.24 -7.80 -0.18
C ASN A 290 -9.69 -9.15 0.41
N SER A 291 -10.32 -9.09 1.58
CA SER A 291 -10.82 -10.28 2.30
C SER A 291 -12.04 -10.97 1.69
N ASP A 292 -12.74 -10.35 0.74
CA ASP A 292 -13.95 -10.91 0.11
C ASP A 292 -13.97 -10.64 -1.41
N PRO A 293 -13.07 -11.29 -2.17
CA PRO A 293 -12.85 -10.98 -3.58
C PRO A 293 -14.04 -11.32 -4.49
N LEU A 294 -14.86 -12.30 -4.09
CA LEU A 294 -16.08 -12.63 -4.82
C LEU A 294 -17.17 -11.55 -4.66
N VAL A 295 -17.23 -10.82 -3.54
CA VAL A 295 -18.15 -9.69 -3.40
C VAL A 295 -17.72 -8.54 -4.31
N THR A 296 -16.43 -8.19 -4.32
CA THR A 296 -15.89 -7.19 -5.25
C THR A 296 -16.14 -7.59 -6.70
N GLY A 297 -15.92 -8.86 -7.06
CA GLY A 297 -16.19 -9.39 -8.40
C GLY A 297 -17.67 -9.28 -8.82
N ARG A 298 -18.62 -9.54 -7.91
CA ARG A 298 -20.07 -9.38 -8.19
C ARG A 298 -20.48 -7.91 -8.31
N ALA A 299 -19.87 -7.03 -7.50
CA ALA A 299 -20.11 -5.59 -7.62
C ALA A 299 -19.62 -5.07 -8.97
N LEU A 300 -18.43 -5.49 -9.41
CA LEU A 300 -17.91 -5.20 -10.75
C LEU A 300 -18.86 -5.73 -11.83
N ALA A 301 -19.29 -6.99 -11.74
CA ALA A 301 -20.23 -7.59 -12.69
C ALA A 301 -21.52 -6.75 -12.84
N THR A 302 -22.05 -6.28 -11.71
CA THR A 302 -23.25 -5.42 -11.68
C THR A 302 -23.00 -4.08 -12.35
N LYS A 303 -21.87 -3.41 -12.03
CA LYS A 303 -21.48 -2.13 -12.66
C LYS A 303 -21.25 -2.29 -14.17
N ALA A 304 -20.66 -3.41 -14.59
CA ALA A 304 -20.36 -3.72 -15.98
C ALA A 304 -21.57 -4.21 -16.80
N GLY A 305 -22.70 -4.55 -16.15
CA GLY A 305 -23.83 -5.20 -16.81
C GLY A 305 -23.53 -6.65 -17.25
N CYS A 306 -22.53 -7.28 -16.65
CA CYS A 306 -22.14 -8.66 -16.96
C CYS A 306 -22.99 -9.69 -16.18
N PRO A 307 -23.17 -10.91 -16.72
CA PRO A 307 -23.78 -12.01 -15.98
C PRO A 307 -23.01 -12.34 -14.68
N LEU A 308 -23.71 -12.86 -13.67
CA LEU A 308 -23.08 -13.29 -12.41
C LEU A 308 -22.56 -14.74 -12.46
N GLU A 309 -22.96 -15.52 -13.46
CA GLU A 309 -22.41 -16.86 -13.68
C GLU A 309 -20.93 -16.72 -14.06
N GLN A 310 -20.06 -17.48 -13.40
CA GLN A 310 -18.62 -17.27 -13.37
C GLN A 310 -17.97 -17.30 -14.76
N THR A 311 -18.33 -18.27 -15.60
CA THR A 311 -17.76 -18.44 -16.94
C THR A 311 -18.20 -17.30 -17.85
N ALA A 312 -19.50 -16.98 -17.84
CA ALA A 312 -20.08 -15.89 -18.60
C ALA A 312 -19.59 -14.51 -18.12
N LEU A 313 -19.38 -14.33 -16.82
CA LEU A 313 -18.77 -13.13 -16.24
C LEU A 313 -17.37 -12.93 -16.78
N LEU A 314 -16.53 -13.97 -16.68
CA LEU A 314 -15.14 -13.92 -17.12
C LEU A 314 -15.05 -13.61 -18.62
N GLN A 315 -15.90 -14.23 -19.44
CA GLN A 315 -15.97 -13.92 -20.87
C GLN A 315 -16.42 -12.48 -21.12
N CYS A 316 -17.48 -12.02 -20.44
CA CYS A 316 -17.97 -10.65 -20.56
C CYS A 316 -16.87 -9.62 -20.25
N LEU A 317 -16.13 -9.79 -19.15
CA LEU A 317 -15.01 -8.91 -18.79
C LEU A 317 -13.83 -9.01 -19.77
N ARG A 318 -13.58 -10.19 -20.34
CA ARG A 318 -12.57 -10.35 -21.40
C ARG A 318 -12.95 -9.61 -22.67
N ASP A 319 -14.25 -9.42 -22.94
CA ASP A 319 -14.74 -8.73 -24.15
C ASP A 319 -14.71 -7.19 -24.03
N MET A 320 -14.51 -6.66 -22.82
CA MET A 320 -14.41 -5.21 -22.58
C MET A 320 -13.04 -4.65 -22.98
N THR A 321 -12.96 -3.35 -23.23
CA THR A 321 -11.66 -2.67 -23.39
C THR A 321 -10.97 -2.49 -22.04
N ALA A 322 -9.64 -2.37 -22.05
CA ALA A 322 -8.87 -2.13 -20.84
C ALA A 322 -9.34 -0.85 -20.11
N GLN A 323 -9.61 0.22 -20.85
CA GLN A 323 -10.05 1.49 -20.27
C GLN A 323 -11.47 1.40 -19.69
N GLN A 324 -12.36 0.57 -20.26
CA GLN A 324 -13.65 0.30 -19.63
C GLN A 324 -13.48 -0.42 -18.30
N LEU A 325 -12.62 -1.44 -18.23
CA LEU A 325 -12.34 -2.18 -16.99
C LEU A 325 -11.72 -1.28 -15.92
N VAL A 326 -10.71 -0.49 -16.29
CA VAL A 326 -10.08 0.48 -15.40
C VAL A 326 -11.12 1.41 -14.79
N ARG A 327 -11.98 2.05 -15.60
CA ARG A 327 -13.03 2.96 -15.12
C ARG A 327 -14.09 2.31 -14.22
N LEU A 328 -14.27 0.99 -14.32
CA LEU A 328 -15.31 0.27 -13.56
C LEU A 328 -14.79 -0.30 -12.24
N GLY A 329 -13.47 -0.41 -12.07
CA GLY A 329 -12.88 -1.07 -10.91
C GLY A 329 -11.72 -0.30 -10.28
N ASP A 330 -11.96 0.96 -9.96
CA ASP A 330 -11.11 1.76 -9.07
C ASP A 330 -11.03 1.18 -7.63
N ASP A 331 -11.89 0.19 -7.29
CA ASP A 331 -12.04 -0.39 -5.95
C ASP A 331 -11.20 -1.66 -5.72
N PHE A 332 -10.30 -2.02 -6.64
CA PHE A 332 -9.57 -3.29 -6.61
C PHE A 332 -8.21 -3.16 -5.90
N SER A 333 -8.05 -3.89 -4.81
CA SER A 333 -6.76 -4.24 -4.19
C SER A 333 -6.43 -5.72 -4.47
N PRO A 334 -5.20 -6.20 -4.19
CA PRO A 334 -4.88 -7.63 -4.28
C PRO A 334 -5.85 -8.47 -3.44
N ASP A 335 -6.10 -9.72 -3.81
CA ASP A 335 -7.10 -10.56 -3.17
C ASP A 335 -6.50 -11.49 -2.09
N THR A 336 -7.31 -11.84 -1.08
CA THR A 336 -6.95 -12.80 -0.03
C THR A 336 -7.09 -14.27 -0.42
N ILE A 337 -6.45 -15.10 0.41
CA ILE A 337 -6.68 -16.50 0.77
C ILE A 337 -7.37 -17.33 -0.31
N SER A 338 -6.61 -18.30 -0.79
CA SER A 338 -7.17 -19.43 -1.53
C SER A 338 -6.38 -20.68 -1.25
N GLU A 339 -7.07 -21.81 -1.17
CA GLU A 339 -6.45 -23.10 -0.91
C GLU A 339 -5.59 -23.57 -2.10
N GLN A 340 -4.39 -24.05 -1.76
CA GLN A 340 -3.40 -24.76 -2.60
C GLN A 340 -2.76 -23.95 -3.75
N ASN A 341 -1.41 -23.84 -3.72
CA ASN A 341 -0.54 -23.27 -4.76
C ASN A 341 -0.87 -21.83 -5.22
N ARG A 342 -1.27 -20.95 -4.30
CA ARG A 342 -1.55 -19.53 -4.61
C ARG A 342 -0.61 -18.58 -3.88
N PHE A 343 -0.61 -17.33 -4.34
CA PHE A 343 0.30 -16.29 -3.86
C PHE A 343 0.25 -16.11 -2.34
N LEU A 344 -0.94 -16.04 -1.74
CA LEU A 344 -1.12 -15.89 -0.30
C LEU A 344 -1.96 -17.04 0.26
N PRO A 345 -1.35 -18.05 0.91
CA PRO A 345 -2.07 -19.25 1.36
C PRO A 345 -2.88 -19.06 2.66
N LYS A 346 -2.51 -18.09 3.51
CA LYS A 346 -3.17 -17.75 4.79
C LYS A 346 -2.98 -16.26 5.09
N ASP A 347 -3.59 -15.80 6.17
CA ASP A 347 -3.34 -14.46 6.71
C ASP A 347 -1.83 -14.23 6.99
N PRO A 348 -1.27 -13.04 6.65
CA PRO A 348 0.14 -12.74 6.89
C PRO A 348 0.60 -12.90 8.35
N VAL A 349 -0.23 -12.53 9.34
CA VAL A 349 0.10 -12.67 10.76
C VAL A 349 0.21 -14.15 11.14
N GLU A 350 -0.71 -14.98 10.65
CA GLU A 350 -0.66 -16.43 10.84
C GLU A 350 0.61 -17.03 10.22
N LEU A 351 0.96 -16.63 8.99
CA LEU A 351 2.16 -17.13 8.30
C LEU A 351 3.45 -16.77 9.05
N ILE A 352 3.55 -15.56 9.59
CA ILE A 352 4.70 -15.13 10.38
C ILE A 352 4.76 -15.90 11.70
N THR A 353 3.63 -16.02 12.40
CA THR A 353 3.54 -16.72 13.70
C THR A 353 3.88 -18.21 13.57
N GLU A 354 3.47 -18.85 12.46
CA GLU A 354 3.82 -20.25 12.15
C GLU A 354 5.27 -20.42 11.64
N GLY A 355 5.98 -19.32 11.36
CA GLY A 355 7.32 -19.34 10.78
C GLY A 355 7.36 -19.68 9.28
N ASN A 356 6.22 -19.63 8.59
CA ASN A 356 6.02 -19.98 7.19
C ASN A 356 6.17 -18.76 6.26
N PHE A 357 7.33 -18.11 6.29
CA PHE A 357 7.62 -16.91 5.52
C PHE A 357 9.12 -16.83 5.14
N ASN A 358 9.48 -15.88 4.28
CA ASN A 358 10.84 -15.62 3.84
C ASN A 358 11.60 -14.84 4.92
N LYS A 359 12.46 -15.54 5.67
CA LYS A 359 13.24 -14.99 6.79
C LYS A 359 14.49 -14.26 6.28
N VAL A 360 14.32 -13.00 5.90
CA VAL A 360 15.41 -12.12 5.45
C VAL A 360 15.41 -10.82 6.26
N PRO A 361 16.55 -10.13 6.43
CA PRO A 361 16.62 -8.85 7.11
C PRO A 361 15.63 -7.82 6.52
N THR A 362 15.01 -7.00 7.37
CA THR A 362 13.98 -6.04 6.93
C THR A 362 14.14 -4.62 7.47
N ILE A 363 13.81 -3.61 6.66
CA ILE A 363 13.56 -2.24 7.11
C ILE A 363 12.09 -1.91 6.91
N HIS A 364 11.46 -1.30 7.91
CA HIS A 364 10.11 -0.77 7.84
C HIS A 364 10.13 0.71 8.25
N GLY A 365 9.17 1.49 7.79
CA GLY A 365 9.00 2.86 8.28
C GLY A 365 7.85 3.59 7.65
N THR A 366 7.62 4.81 8.12
CA THR A 366 6.63 5.72 7.54
C THR A 366 7.12 7.16 7.61
N ASN A 367 6.36 8.05 6.99
CA ASN A 367 6.56 9.49 7.13
C ASN A 367 5.83 10.04 8.36
N LYS A 368 6.21 11.24 8.78
CA LYS A 368 5.64 11.89 9.95
C LYS A 368 4.14 12.17 9.80
N ASN A 369 3.72 12.69 8.66
CA ASN A 369 2.36 13.17 8.41
C ASN A 369 1.66 12.36 7.30
N GLU A 370 1.76 11.03 7.36
CA GLU A 370 1.09 10.10 6.43
C GLU A 370 -0.39 10.41 6.22
N GLY A 371 -1.09 10.76 7.30
CA GLY A 371 -2.52 10.95 7.26
C GLY A 371 -2.95 12.17 6.46
N SER A 372 -2.05 13.12 6.21
CA SER A 372 -2.38 14.29 5.39
C SER A 372 -2.77 13.90 3.96
N PHE A 373 -2.22 12.80 3.44
CA PHE A 373 -2.59 12.24 2.14
C PHE A 373 -3.98 11.60 2.20
N ILE A 374 -4.20 10.67 3.14
CA ILE A 374 -5.46 9.94 3.28
C ILE A 374 -6.62 10.89 3.63
N PHE A 375 -6.38 11.80 4.57
CA PHE A 375 -7.33 12.86 4.89
C PHE A 375 -7.55 13.81 3.71
N GLY A 376 -6.52 14.12 2.92
CA GLY A 376 -6.65 14.90 1.68
C GLY A 376 -7.60 14.26 0.66
N LEU A 377 -7.55 12.94 0.50
CA LEU A 377 -8.52 12.19 -0.31
C LEU A 377 -9.92 12.27 0.30
N MET A 378 -10.07 11.98 1.59
CA MET A 378 -11.36 12.04 2.28
C MET A 378 -11.99 13.45 2.24
N TYR A 379 -11.17 14.48 2.37
CA TYR A 379 -11.59 15.87 2.30
C TYR A 379 -12.16 16.21 0.92
N ASN A 380 -11.44 15.89 -0.15
CA ASN A 380 -11.85 16.21 -1.51
C ASN A 380 -12.99 15.32 -2.01
N ASP A 381 -12.89 14.00 -1.82
CA ASP A 381 -13.77 13.03 -2.48
C ASP A 381 -15.05 12.78 -1.69
N TYR A 382 -15.05 13.02 -0.37
CA TYR A 382 -16.21 12.78 0.49
C TYR A 382 -16.73 14.03 1.18
N LEU A 383 -15.93 14.69 2.01
CA LEU A 383 -16.42 15.80 2.84
C LEU A 383 -16.89 16.97 1.99
N LYS A 384 -16.11 17.33 0.97
CA LYS A 384 -16.44 18.43 0.07
C LYS A 384 -17.64 18.13 -0.80
N GLU A 385 -17.62 17.00 -1.50
CA GLU A 385 -18.69 16.58 -2.42
C GLU A 385 -20.06 16.44 -1.72
N ASN A 386 -20.06 16.07 -0.44
CA ASN A 386 -21.27 15.91 0.36
C ASN A 386 -21.63 17.16 1.20
N ASN A 387 -20.94 18.29 1.03
CA ASN A 387 -21.12 19.52 1.81
C ASN A 387 -20.96 19.36 3.33
N LEU A 388 -20.10 18.44 3.77
CA LEU A 388 -19.89 18.09 5.18
C LEU A 388 -18.75 18.87 5.86
N ILE A 389 -17.97 19.66 5.11
CA ILE A 389 -16.79 20.39 5.64
C ILE A 389 -17.14 21.35 6.79
N ASN A 390 -18.35 21.93 6.76
CA ASN A 390 -18.83 22.86 7.78
C ASN A 390 -20.04 22.31 8.54
N ASP A 391 -20.34 21.01 8.40
CA ASP A 391 -21.45 20.36 9.10
C ASP A 391 -20.96 19.95 10.50
N THR A 392 -21.14 20.84 11.48
CA THR A 392 -20.72 20.63 12.86
C THR A 392 -21.34 19.38 13.48
N ASP A 393 -22.60 19.06 13.16
CA ASP A 393 -23.27 17.89 13.72
C ASP A 393 -22.65 16.60 13.18
N PHE A 394 -22.39 16.55 11.87
CA PHE A 394 -21.67 15.44 11.26
C PHE A 394 -20.25 15.31 11.81
N LEU A 395 -19.49 16.40 11.84
CA LEU A 395 -18.09 16.42 12.28
C LEU A 395 -17.95 15.94 13.73
N LYS A 396 -18.90 16.34 14.59
CA LYS A 396 -18.91 15.99 16.00
C LYS A 396 -19.39 14.58 16.29
N ASN A 397 -20.45 14.13 15.64
CA ASN A 397 -21.14 12.91 16.04
C ASN A 397 -20.85 11.71 15.14
N ASP A 398 -20.55 11.94 13.86
CA ASP A 398 -20.50 10.87 12.85
C ASP A 398 -19.14 10.72 12.17
N CYS A 399 -18.32 11.77 12.11
CA CYS A 399 -17.09 11.78 11.31
C CYS A 399 -16.09 10.71 11.75
N ILE A 400 -15.82 10.61 13.06
CA ILE A 400 -14.90 9.61 13.61
C ILE A 400 -15.43 8.19 13.37
N GLN A 401 -16.72 7.95 13.62
CA GLN A 401 -17.32 6.63 13.42
C GLN A 401 -17.30 6.22 11.93
N LYS A 402 -17.60 7.14 11.01
CA LYS A 402 -17.51 6.87 9.56
C LYS A 402 -16.07 6.64 9.10
N MET A 403 -15.10 7.35 9.69
CA MET A 403 -13.68 7.10 9.43
C MET A 403 -13.28 5.70 9.90
N LEU A 404 -13.63 5.31 11.14
CA LEU A 404 -13.35 3.96 11.66
C LEU A 404 -13.96 2.87 10.78
N TYR A 405 -15.20 3.09 10.33
CA TYR A 405 -15.88 2.15 9.44
C TYR A 405 -15.16 1.98 8.10
N THR A 406 -14.54 3.04 7.57
CA THR A 406 -13.66 3.00 6.39
C THR A 406 -12.47 2.06 6.64
N PHE A 407 -11.88 2.08 7.84
CA PHE A 407 -10.83 1.14 8.25
C PHE A 407 -11.39 -0.19 8.80
N HIS A 408 -12.62 -0.55 8.45
CA HIS A 408 -13.28 -1.80 8.86
C HIS A 408 -13.41 -2.01 10.37
N ILE A 409 -13.30 -0.94 11.15
CA ILE A 409 -13.53 -0.93 12.60
C ILE A 409 -15.02 -0.65 12.84
N ASN A 410 -15.75 -1.69 13.25
CA ASN A 410 -17.17 -1.58 13.59
C ASN A 410 -17.34 -1.14 15.04
N ASP A 411 -17.88 0.07 15.24
CA ASP A 411 -18.15 0.65 16.57
C ASP A 411 -19.65 0.91 16.76
N PRO A 412 -20.47 -0.14 16.98
CA PRO A 412 -21.92 0.01 17.11
C PRO A 412 -22.36 0.70 18.41
N THR A 413 -21.48 0.82 19.40
CA THR A 413 -21.79 1.46 20.69
C THR A 413 -21.37 2.93 20.72
N GLY A 414 -20.52 3.37 19.79
CA GLY A 414 -19.90 4.70 19.80
C GLY A 414 -18.76 4.84 20.82
N GLY A 415 -18.45 3.78 21.57
CA GLY A 415 -17.48 3.83 22.67
C GLY A 415 -16.04 3.97 22.19
N VAL A 416 -15.71 3.35 21.05
CA VAL A 416 -14.38 3.47 20.43
C VAL A 416 -14.21 4.89 19.88
N SER A 417 -15.23 5.36 19.15
CA SER A 417 -15.26 6.72 18.57
C SER A 417 -15.16 7.78 19.66
N GLN A 418 -15.85 7.61 20.80
CA GLN A 418 -15.76 8.53 21.94
C GLN A 418 -14.37 8.50 22.57
N SER A 419 -13.77 7.32 22.76
CA SER A 419 -12.41 7.21 23.30
C SER A 419 -11.40 7.89 22.38
N ILE A 420 -11.57 7.76 21.06
CA ILE A 420 -10.76 8.48 20.09
C ILE A 420 -11.00 9.99 20.16
N ALA A 421 -12.25 10.44 20.27
CA ALA A 421 -12.59 11.85 20.48
C ALA A 421 -11.84 12.43 21.70
N ASP A 422 -11.84 11.70 22.81
CA ASP A 422 -11.23 12.13 24.07
C ASP A 422 -9.69 12.19 24.00
N ASN A 423 -9.05 11.39 23.15
CA ASN A 423 -7.58 11.34 23.04
C ASN A 423 -7.01 12.19 21.89
N TYR A 424 -7.72 12.27 20.75
CA TYR A 424 -7.23 12.94 19.54
C TYR A 424 -7.88 14.31 19.29
N PHE A 425 -8.95 14.66 20.00
CA PHE A 425 -9.72 15.87 19.74
C PHE A 425 -10.06 16.66 21.01
N TYR A 426 -9.38 16.41 22.14
CA TYR A 426 -9.60 17.13 23.41
C TYR A 426 -9.37 18.65 23.33
N TYR A 427 -8.65 19.11 22.31
CA TYR A 427 -8.35 20.53 22.05
C TYR A 427 -9.34 21.17 21.05
N VAL A 428 -10.34 20.43 20.56
CA VAL A 428 -11.31 20.91 19.56
C VAL A 428 -12.49 21.58 20.25
N ASP A 429 -12.59 22.90 20.05
CA ASP A 429 -13.66 23.72 20.65
C ASP A 429 -14.83 24.00 19.69
N SER A 430 -14.56 24.19 18.39
CA SER A 430 -15.56 24.63 17.39
C SER A 430 -16.05 23.55 16.43
N TRP A 431 -15.52 22.32 16.53
CA TRP A 431 -15.91 21.16 15.70
C TRP A 431 -16.07 21.52 14.21
N ASP A 432 -14.99 22.07 13.65
CA ASP A 432 -14.82 22.37 12.23
C ASP A 432 -13.57 21.66 11.68
N VAL A 433 -13.49 21.46 10.37
CA VAL A 433 -12.37 20.70 9.75
C VAL A 433 -11.00 21.29 10.09
N ASN A 434 -10.85 22.61 10.20
CA ASN A 434 -9.54 23.20 10.48
C ASN A 434 -9.08 22.91 11.92
N THR A 435 -9.99 22.96 12.89
CA THR A 435 -9.67 22.62 14.27
C THR A 435 -9.48 21.12 14.47
N MET A 436 -10.25 20.30 13.77
CA MET A 436 -10.12 18.84 13.83
C MET A 436 -8.91 18.29 13.06
N TYR A 437 -8.37 19.03 12.08
CA TYR A 437 -7.37 18.50 11.15
C TYR A 437 -6.21 17.74 11.80
N PRO A 438 -5.52 18.24 12.86
CA PRO A 438 -4.41 17.49 13.45
C PRO A 438 -4.80 16.09 13.94
N GLY A 439 -5.93 15.95 14.64
CA GLY A 439 -6.45 14.65 15.05
C GLY A 439 -6.93 13.77 13.89
N LEU A 440 -7.52 14.36 12.85
CA LEU A 440 -7.93 13.62 11.65
C LEU A 440 -6.72 13.12 10.85
N GLU A 441 -5.65 13.92 10.77
CA GLU A 441 -4.37 13.57 10.18
C GLU A 441 -3.74 12.40 10.94
N ASP A 442 -3.54 12.55 12.24
CA ASP A 442 -2.93 11.50 13.05
C ASP A 442 -3.71 10.19 13.01
N LEU A 443 -5.04 10.22 13.09
CA LEU A 443 -5.87 9.00 13.03
C LEU A 443 -5.82 8.32 11.68
N THR A 444 -5.93 9.08 10.59
CA THR A 444 -5.85 8.49 9.25
C THR A 444 -4.45 7.96 8.96
N GLY A 445 -3.40 8.61 9.45
CA GLY A 445 -2.02 8.12 9.36
C GLY A 445 -1.77 6.88 10.22
N LEU A 446 -2.36 6.82 11.42
CA LEU A 446 -2.28 5.69 12.33
C LEU A 446 -2.86 4.41 11.70
N PHE A 447 -4.15 4.44 11.35
CA PHE A 447 -4.84 3.28 10.79
C PHE A 447 -4.41 2.98 9.35
N GLY A 448 -4.07 4.02 8.59
CA GLY A 448 -3.67 3.88 7.21
C GLY A 448 -2.27 3.28 7.03
N MET A 449 -1.28 3.69 7.83
CA MET A 449 0.12 3.36 7.55
C MET A 449 0.89 2.92 8.80
N LYS A 450 0.91 3.75 9.85
CA LYS A 450 1.86 3.64 10.97
C LYS A 450 1.65 2.38 11.81
N ALA A 451 0.40 2.03 12.13
CA ALA A 451 0.11 0.84 12.94
C ALA A 451 0.53 -0.46 12.23
N GLY A 452 0.23 -0.57 10.93
CA GLY A 452 0.58 -1.75 10.14
C GLY A 452 2.10 -1.92 9.97
N ALA A 453 2.81 -0.82 9.69
CA ALA A 453 4.26 -0.83 9.58
C ALA A 453 4.94 -1.24 10.90
N GLN A 454 4.50 -0.68 12.03
CA GLN A 454 5.02 -1.05 13.36
C GLN A 454 4.72 -2.52 13.68
N THR A 455 3.49 -2.97 13.42
CA THR A 455 3.06 -4.35 13.69
C THR A 455 3.89 -5.35 12.90
N MET A 456 4.11 -5.11 11.60
CA MET A 456 4.97 -5.98 10.79
C MET A 456 6.41 -6.03 11.32
N ALA A 457 6.99 -4.87 11.64
CA ALA A 457 8.36 -4.81 12.14
C ALA A 457 8.52 -5.57 13.48
N GLN A 458 7.53 -5.47 14.36
CA GLN A 458 7.49 -6.20 15.63
C GLN A 458 7.34 -7.72 15.44
N LEU A 459 6.37 -8.14 14.63
CA LEU A 459 6.13 -9.57 14.36
C LEU A 459 7.37 -10.25 13.77
N LEU A 460 8.07 -9.58 12.85
CA LEU A 460 9.29 -10.11 12.24
C LEU A 460 10.45 -10.16 13.24
N ALA A 461 10.63 -9.11 14.04
CA ALA A 461 11.65 -9.08 15.10
C ALA A 461 11.42 -10.19 16.15
N GLU A 462 10.18 -10.39 16.58
CA GLU A 462 9.78 -11.48 17.50
C GLU A 462 10.01 -12.87 16.89
N ALA A 463 9.86 -13.00 15.56
CA ALA A 463 10.20 -14.21 14.82
C ALA A 463 11.72 -14.42 14.61
N GLY A 464 12.56 -13.55 15.18
CA GLY A 464 14.02 -13.64 15.14
C GLY A 464 14.65 -13.09 13.86
N VAL A 465 13.94 -12.24 13.13
CA VAL A 465 14.45 -11.55 11.93
C VAL A 465 15.14 -10.25 12.33
N PRO A 466 16.34 -9.94 11.80
CA PRO A 466 16.93 -8.62 11.92
C PRO A 466 16.03 -7.57 11.27
N SER A 467 15.38 -6.74 12.09
CA SER A 467 14.41 -5.75 11.62
C SER A 467 14.73 -4.36 12.17
N TRP A 468 14.58 -3.34 11.33
CA TRP A 468 14.79 -1.92 11.66
C TRP A 468 13.52 -1.11 11.38
N MET A 469 13.29 -0.06 12.17
CA MET A 469 12.17 0.86 12.00
C MET A 469 12.64 2.31 11.81
N TYR A 470 12.02 3.08 10.92
CA TYR A 470 12.23 4.53 10.82
C TYR A 470 10.94 5.36 10.85
N SER A 471 11.10 6.64 11.18
CA SER A 471 10.15 7.72 10.92
C SER A 471 10.87 8.77 10.08
N PHE A 472 10.38 9.06 8.87
CA PHE A 472 10.93 10.12 8.03
C PHE A 472 10.22 11.44 8.33
N GLU A 473 11.00 12.42 8.76
CA GLU A 473 10.50 13.67 9.35
C GLU A 473 11.17 14.92 8.77
N TYR A 474 11.99 14.76 7.73
CA TYR A 474 12.60 15.91 7.08
C TYR A 474 11.59 16.61 6.16
N ARG A 475 11.35 17.88 6.44
CA ARG A 475 10.48 18.73 5.62
C ARG A 475 11.29 19.52 4.60
N GLY A 476 11.19 19.12 3.34
CA GLY A 476 11.77 19.85 2.22
C GLY A 476 11.17 21.24 2.04
N ARG A 477 11.82 22.08 1.23
CA ARG A 477 11.22 23.37 0.80
C ARG A 477 9.86 23.11 0.15
N LYS A 478 8.93 24.07 0.27
CA LYS A 478 7.52 23.92 -0.17
C LYS A 478 7.31 23.16 -1.49
N ARG A 479 8.15 23.39 -2.52
CA ARG A 479 8.02 22.71 -3.84
C ARG A 479 8.34 21.21 -3.83
N LEU A 480 9.12 20.73 -2.86
CA LEU A 480 9.52 19.34 -2.67
C LEU A 480 8.56 18.67 -1.68
N SER A 481 7.36 18.37 -2.18
CA SER A 481 6.40 17.54 -1.47
C SER A 481 5.53 16.79 -2.46
N MET A 482 5.32 15.51 -2.20
CA MET A 482 4.48 14.61 -2.98
C MET A 482 3.00 15.01 -2.93
N ALA A 483 2.57 15.80 -1.95
CA ALA A 483 1.23 16.40 -1.95
C ALA A 483 0.97 17.20 -3.23
N HIS A 484 1.97 17.90 -3.77
CA HIS A 484 1.82 18.65 -5.02
C HIS A 484 1.60 17.74 -6.23
N PHE A 485 2.15 16.52 -6.19
CA PHE A 485 1.95 15.53 -7.23
C PHE A 485 0.58 14.85 -7.10
N PHE A 486 0.22 14.39 -5.90
CA PHE A 486 -1.04 13.67 -5.65
C PHE A 486 -2.29 14.54 -5.85
N PHE A 487 -2.22 15.81 -5.48
CA PHE A 487 -3.35 16.74 -5.59
C PHE A 487 -3.21 17.69 -6.80
N MET A 488 -2.35 17.35 -7.76
CA MET A 488 -2.21 18.11 -9.00
C MET A 488 -3.55 18.13 -9.77
N GLY A 489 -3.96 19.32 -10.21
CA GLY A 489 -5.23 19.49 -10.94
C GLY A 489 -6.49 19.44 -10.06
N ARG A 490 -6.33 19.29 -8.74
CA ARG A 490 -7.41 19.38 -7.75
C ARG A 490 -7.39 20.71 -7.02
N ASP A 491 -8.45 21.00 -6.28
CA ASP A 491 -8.47 22.14 -5.38
C ASP A 491 -7.38 22.02 -4.32
N ARG A 492 -6.75 23.15 -4.02
CA ARG A 492 -5.71 23.21 -3.00
C ARG A 492 -6.31 22.83 -1.64
N LEU A 493 -5.67 21.87 -0.97
CA LEU A 493 -6.02 21.49 0.40
C LEU A 493 -5.91 22.71 1.33
N PRO A 494 -6.91 22.95 2.21
CA PRO A 494 -6.93 24.13 3.08
C PRO A 494 -6.01 23.99 4.31
N PHE A 495 -5.32 22.88 4.45
CA PHE A 495 -4.46 22.53 5.59
C PHE A 495 -3.02 22.26 5.16
N ASP A 496 -2.11 22.28 6.13
CA ASP A 496 -0.70 21.99 5.90
C ASP A 496 -0.44 20.48 5.89
N THR A 497 0.10 19.97 4.79
CA THR A 497 0.36 18.54 4.59
C THR A 497 1.61 18.03 5.30
N GLY A 498 2.46 18.92 5.86
CA GLY A 498 3.63 18.48 6.62
C GLY A 498 4.63 17.66 5.79
N VAL A 499 5.15 16.58 6.38
CA VAL A 499 5.95 15.55 5.69
C VAL A 499 5.02 14.41 5.30
N THR A 500 4.41 14.54 4.12
CA THR A 500 3.29 13.71 3.68
C THR A 500 3.74 12.35 3.15
N HIS A 501 2.78 11.51 2.76
CA HIS A 501 3.01 10.22 2.12
C HIS A 501 4.00 10.32 0.94
N ALA A 502 4.92 9.36 0.80
CA ALA A 502 5.94 9.28 -0.24
C ALA A 502 7.00 10.42 -0.30
N ASP A 503 7.01 11.39 0.63
CA ASP A 503 7.99 12.49 0.61
C ASP A 503 9.45 12.00 0.69
N GLU A 504 9.72 10.86 1.32
CA GLU A 504 11.03 10.23 1.41
C GLU A 504 11.57 9.78 0.03
N LEU A 505 10.67 9.43 -0.89
CA LEU A 505 11.05 9.05 -2.26
C LEU A 505 11.70 10.20 -3.02
N ILE A 506 11.38 11.45 -2.67
CA ILE A 506 12.05 12.64 -3.22
C ILE A 506 13.54 12.60 -2.90
N TYR A 507 13.99 11.89 -1.87
CA TYR A 507 15.39 11.80 -1.44
C TYR A 507 16.09 10.54 -1.95
N LEU A 508 15.35 9.50 -2.33
CA LEU A 508 15.88 8.29 -2.98
C LEU A 508 15.94 8.41 -4.51
N PHE A 509 15.03 9.17 -5.12
CA PHE A 509 14.90 9.29 -6.58
C PHE A 509 14.78 10.75 -7.05
N PRO A 510 15.31 11.11 -8.23
CA PRO A 510 15.12 12.43 -8.83
C PRO A 510 13.75 12.54 -9.53
N PHE A 511 12.68 12.69 -8.75
CA PHE A 511 11.32 12.82 -9.30
C PHE A 511 11.18 13.99 -10.29
N PRO A 512 10.43 13.82 -11.40
CA PRO A 512 10.12 14.90 -12.32
C PRO A 512 9.52 16.12 -11.59
N LEU A 513 9.93 17.32 -11.99
CA LEU A 513 9.54 18.61 -11.38
C LEU A 513 10.01 18.85 -9.94
N MET A 514 10.58 17.84 -9.27
CA MET A 514 11.15 17.90 -7.92
C MET A 514 12.67 17.68 -7.95
N THR A 515 13.30 18.08 -9.06
CA THR A 515 14.76 18.04 -9.25
C THR A 515 15.44 19.28 -8.66
N GLY A 516 16.65 19.13 -8.13
CA GLY A 516 17.47 20.25 -7.65
C GLY A 516 17.29 20.51 -6.16
N LEU A 517 18.01 19.70 -5.39
CA LEU A 517 18.14 19.80 -3.94
C LEU A 517 19.10 20.94 -3.55
N ASN A 518 18.83 21.63 -2.44
CA ASN A 518 19.80 22.50 -1.78
C ASN A 518 20.82 21.68 -0.98
N GLU A 519 21.77 22.33 -0.31
CA GLU A 519 22.84 21.64 0.44
C GLU A 519 22.32 20.71 1.56
N GLU A 520 21.36 21.18 2.36
CA GLU A 520 20.77 20.39 3.45
C GLU A 520 19.93 19.22 2.91
N GLU A 521 19.08 19.48 1.92
CA GLU A 521 18.27 18.47 1.22
C GLU A 521 19.17 17.40 0.58
N THR A 522 20.33 17.82 0.04
CA THR A 522 21.36 16.93 -0.51
C THR A 522 21.99 16.07 0.57
N GLN A 523 22.27 16.62 1.75
CA GLN A 523 22.81 15.86 2.87
C GLN A 523 21.82 14.81 3.39
N VAL A 524 20.52 15.15 3.45
CA VAL A 524 19.46 14.18 3.79
C VAL A 524 19.38 13.08 2.75
N SER A 525 19.41 13.45 1.45
CA SER A 525 19.44 12.49 0.35
C SER A 525 20.63 11.54 0.45
N HIS A 526 21.84 12.05 0.71
CA HIS A 526 23.03 11.22 0.90
C HIS A 526 22.87 10.26 2.08
N THR A 527 22.40 10.75 3.22
CA THR A 527 22.19 9.95 4.43
C THR A 527 21.24 8.79 4.14
N MET A 528 20.11 9.06 3.49
CA MET A 528 19.16 8.02 3.10
C MET A 528 19.74 7.05 2.08
N THR A 529 20.32 7.53 0.98
CA THR A 529 20.87 6.64 -0.05
C THR A 529 22.00 5.78 0.49
N ASP A 530 22.84 6.30 1.39
CA ASP A 530 23.89 5.51 2.02
C ASP A 530 23.31 4.44 2.94
N MET A 531 22.25 4.73 3.72
CA MET A 531 21.59 3.71 4.57
C MET A 531 20.92 2.60 3.73
N TRP A 532 20.17 2.96 2.68
CA TRP A 532 19.49 1.99 1.82
C TRP A 532 20.49 1.10 1.06
N THR A 533 21.54 1.70 0.51
CA THR A 533 22.56 0.94 -0.22
C THR A 533 23.46 0.15 0.70
N ASN A 534 23.82 0.66 1.89
CA ASN A 534 24.52 -0.14 2.90
C ASN A 534 23.68 -1.35 3.32
N PHE A 535 22.37 -1.20 3.46
CA PHE A 535 21.50 -2.34 3.75
C PHE A 535 21.51 -3.38 2.64
N ALA A 536 21.45 -2.98 1.37
CA ALA A 536 21.60 -3.91 0.25
C ALA A 536 22.99 -4.58 0.19
N ILE A 537 24.06 -3.87 0.57
CA ILE A 537 25.43 -4.39 0.54
C ILE A 537 25.70 -5.32 1.75
N HIS A 538 25.29 -4.92 2.94
CA HIS A 538 25.77 -5.48 4.22
C HIS A 538 24.68 -6.15 5.04
N HIS A 539 23.41 -6.02 4.65
CA HIS A 539 22.24 -6.36 5.47
C HIS A 539 22.23 -5.66 6.85
N ASP A 540 22.89 -4.50 6.94
CA ASP A 540 22.88 -3.57 8.07
C ASP A 540 22.89 -2.15 7.46
N PRO A 541 21.88 -1.29 7.75
CA PRO A 541 21.84 0.06 7.18
C PRO A 541 22.97 0.96 7.69
N THR A 542 23.58 0.64 8.83
CA THR A 542 24.59 1.44 9.51
C THR A 542 25.74 0.55 10.01
N PRO A 543 26.48 -0.10 9.09
CA PRO A 543 27.54 -1.04 9.45
C PRO A 543 28.60 -0.34 10.29
N ALA A 544 29.33 -1.11 11.10
CA ALA A 544 30.22 -0.60 12.16
C ALA A 544 31.33 0.38 11.68
N ASN A 545 31.63 0.39 10.39
CA ASN A 545 32.62 1.26 9.75
C ASN A 545 31.99 2.48 9.02
N SER A 546 30.69 2.70 9.16
CA SER A 546 30.01 3.89 8.60
C SER A 546 30.04 5.06 9.58
N ASP A 547 30.14 6.28 9.05
CA ASP A 547 30.02 7.53 9.82
C ASP A 547 28.54 7.91 10.11
N LEU A 548 27.61 7.01 9.82
CA LEU A 548 26.18 7.22 9.99
C LEU A 548 25.76 7.01 11.45
N THR A 549 24.68 7.67 11.87
CA THR A 549 24.09 7.43 13.19
C THR A 549 23.65 5.97 13.29
N ARG A 550 24.17 5.22 14.26
CA ARG A 550 23.85 3.80 14.44
C ARG A 550 22.34 3.59 14.56
N TRP A 551 21.80 2.75 13.68
CA TRP A 551 20.38 2.40 13.64
C TRP A 551 20.16 1.10 14.43
N PRO A 552 19.48 1.15 15.59
CA PRO A 552 19.19 -0.04 16.39
C PRO A 552 18.12 -0.92 15.73
N GLN A 553 18.16 -2.22 16.02
CA GLN A 553 17.10 -3.15 15.63
C GLN A 553 15.87 -3.00 16.53
N VAL A 554 14.70 -3.32 15.99
CA VAL A 554 13.38 -3.17 16.67
C VAL A 554 13.28 -3.95 17.97
N SER A 555 14.00 -5.07 18.08
CA SER A 555 14.06 -5.90 19.30
C SER A 555 14.57 -5.16 20.54
N GLU A 556 15.13 -3.95 20.39
CA GLU A 556 15.60 -3.08 21.47
C GLU A 556 14.50 -2.12 21.98
N GLY A 557 13.32 -2.65 22.31
CA GLY A 557 12.29 -1.91 23.05
C GLY A 557 11.50 -0.87 22.25
N GLY A 558 11.27 -1.09 20.94
CA GLY A 558 10.51 -0.16 20.10
C GLY A 558 11.34 0.99 19.52
N ALA A 559 12.67 0.86 19.56
CA ALA A 559 13.59 1.83 19.00
C ALA A 559 13.42 1.98 17.48
N TYR A 560 13.57 3.22 17.02
CA TYR A 560 13.50 3.58 15.61
C TYR A 560 14.47 4.72 15.28
N LEU A 561 14.80 4.86 14.01
CA LEU A 561 15.58 5.99 13.52
C LEU A 561 14.65 7.11 13.03
N GLN A 562 14.74 8.28 13.66
CA GLN A 562 14.16 9.50 13.13
C GLN A 562 15.09 10.02 12.04
N ILE A 563 14.60 10.08 10.79
CA ILE A 563 15.33 10.64 9.65
C ILE A 563 14.82 12.07 9.42
N ALA A 564 15.50 13.03 10.02
CA ALA A 564 15.29 14.47 9.83
C ALA A 564 16.52 15.10 9.16
N ALA A 565 16.76 16.41 9.33
CA ALA A 565 17.99 17.06 8.85
C ALA A 565 19.25 16.39 9.42
N THR A 566 19.15 15.91 10.66
CA THR A 566 20.12 15.02 11.30
C THR A 566 19.38 13.77 11.77
N ALA A 567 19.94 12.59 11.50
CA ALA A 567 19.36 11.34 11.98
C ALA A 567 19.54 11.20 13.51
N ALA A 568 18.52 10.69 14.19
CA ALA A 568 18.55 10.49 15.64
C ALA A 568 17.83 9.20 16.04
N VAL A 569 18.37 8.49 17.03
CA VAL A 569 17.70 7.32 17.60
C VAL A 569 16.62 7.77 18.58
N LYS A 570 15.44 7.16 18.46
CA LYS A 570 14.31 7.29 19.37
C LYS A 570 13.91 5.91 19.88
N HIS A 571 13.17 5.85 20.98
CA HIS A 571 12.93 4.60 21.71
C HIS A 571 11.47 4.14 21.74
N ASP A 572 10.55 4.94 21.19
CA ASP A 572 9.13 4.61 21.22
C ASP A 572 8.45 5.15 19.97
N TYR A 573 8.30 4.26 18.99
CA TYR A 573 7.66 4.62 17.72
C TYR A 573 6.18 4.99 17.87
N SER A 574 5.50 4.58 18.95
CA SER A 574 4.09 4.93 19.16
C SER A 574 3.88 6.43 19.41
N GLN A 575 4.93 7.16 19.81
CA GLN A 575 4.91 8.63 19.92
C GLN A 575 4.74 9.35 18.56
N THR A 576 4.85 8.62 17.45
CA THR A 576 4.55 9.16 16.12
C THR A 576 3.04 9.15 15.81
N PHE A 577 2.21 8.50 16.63
CA PHE A 577 0.80 8.24 16.33
C PHE A 577 -0.13 9.43 16.59
N ASP A 578 0.30 10.42 17.36
CA ASP A 578 -0.46 11.62 17.73
C ASP A 578 0.38 12.91 17.54
N VAL A 579 1.37 12.87 16.65
CA VAL A 579 2.39 13.91 16.52
C VAL A 579 1.79 15.27 16.11
N ALA A 580 0.79 15.30 15.24
CA ALA A 580 0.14 16.55 14.84
C ALA A 580 -0.71 17.15 15.96
N VAL A 581 -1.40 16.31 16.74
CA VAL A 581 -2.13 16.71 17.96
C VAL A 581 -1.15 17.32 18.98
N GLN A 582 -0.04 16.66 19.24
CA GLN A 582 0.98 17.17 20.18
C GLN A 582 1.58 18.50 19.72
N GLU A 583 1.89 18.66 18.43
CA GLU A 583 2.39 19.92 17.87
C GLU A 583 1.37 21.05 17.97
N ARG A 584 0.09 20.75 17.70
CA ARG A 584 -1.01 21.72 17.83
C ARG A 584 -1.13 22.22 19.26
N VAL A 585 -1.12 21.31 20.23
CA VAL A 585 -1.28 21.64 21.65
C VAL A 585 -0.05 22.38 22.17
N ASN A 586 1.16 21.91 21.89
CA ASN A 586 2.39 22.58 22.33
C ASN A 586 2.58 23.96 21.69
N GLY A 587 2.17 24.12 20.42
CA GLY A 587 2.18 25.43 19.75
C GLY A 587 1.25 26.45 20.42
N SER A 588 0.10 26.00 20.95
CA SER A 588 -0.87 26.87 21.65
C SER A 588 -0.39 27.39 23.01
N VAL A 589 0.53 26.69 23.67
CA VAL A 589 1.10 27.03 24.99
C VAL A 589 2.09 28.22 24.90
N THR A 590 2.49 28.66 23.70
CA THR A 590 3.43 29.80 23.52
C THR A 590 2.79 31.20 23.62
N THR A 591 1.51 31.30 23.96
CA THR A 591 0.91 32.57 24.41
C THR A 591 1.10 32.74 25.93
N PRO A 592 1.67 33.87 26.42
CA PRO A 592 2.14 33.95 27.79
C PRO A 592 0.97 33.95 28.77
N ALA A 593 0.86 32.89 29.59
CA ALA A 593 -0.03 32.88 30.73
C ALA A 593 0.42 33.92 31.79
N PRO A 594 -0.51 34.59 32.48
CA PRO A 594 -0.18 35.55 33.51
C PRO A 594 0.52 34.84 34.68
N THR A 595 1.63 35.41 35.11
CA THR A 595 2.47 34.96 36.23
C THR A 595 1.64 34.62 37.46
N SER A 596 1.77 33.40 37.97
CA SER A 596 1.35 33.01 39.31
C SER A 596 2.53 32.39 40.08
N PRO A 597 2.54 32.51 41.43
CA PRO A 597 3.75 32.52 42.22
C PRO A 597 4.26 31.12 42.61
N SER A 598 5.54 31.06 42.98
CA SER A 598 6.32 29.88 43.33
C SER A 598 5.70 28.95 44.39
N PRO A 599 5.96 27.62 44.33
CA PRO A 599 5.38 26.66 45.27
C PRO A 599 6.18 26.58 46.59
N PRO A 600 5.55 26.22 47.73
CA PRO A 600 6.28 25.82 48.92
C PRO A 600 6.65 24.32 48.90
N ALA A 601 7.64 24.01 49.72
CA ALA A 601 8.47 22.81 49.71
C ALA A 601 7.76 21.47 49.98
N SER A 602 8.40 20.42 49.45
CA SER A 602 8.09 18.99 49.56
C SER A 602 7.97 18.47 51.00
N SER A 603 7.01 17.57 51.22
CA SER A 603 7.13 16.50 52.22
C SER A 603 6.75 15.15 51.62
N SER A 604 7.49 14.14 52.04
CA SER A 604 7.50 12.75 51.59
C SER A 604 6.30 11.95 52.11
N SER A 605 5.54 11.35 51.20
CA SER A 605 4.78 10.11 51.44
C SER A 605 4.63 9.36 50.12
N GLU A 606 4.76 8.03 50.16
CA GLU A 606 4.63 7.14 49.00
C GLU A 606 3.33 7.38 48.19
N PRO A 607 3.36 7.24 46.85
CA PRO A 607 2.22 7.60 46.01
C PRO A 607 1.08 6.58 46.09
N SER A 608 -0.15 7.09 46.26
CA SER A 608 -1.43 6.37 46.42
C SER A 608 -1.84 5.47 45.23
N TRP A 609 -1.07 5.43 44.15
CA TRP A 609 -1.42 4.72 42.92
C TRP A 609 -1.33 3.19 43.02
N GLN A 610 -0.47 2.65 43.89
CA GLN A 610 -0.36 1.19 44.06
C GLN A 610 -1.59 0.58 44.73
N HIS A 611 -2.18 1.27 45.71
CA HIS A 611 -3.44 0.86 46.34
C HIS A 611 -4.65 1.00 45.40
N GLU A 612 -4.59 1.96 44.46
CA GLU A 612 -5.62 2.17 43.45
C GLU A 612 -5.55 1.12 42.33
N MET A 613 -4.36 0.70 41.92
CA MET A 613 -4.14 -0.40 40.98
C MET A 613 -4.59 -1.76 41.53
N GLU A 614 -4.33 -2.06 42.80
CA GLU A 614 -4.84 -3.29 43.44
C GLU A 614 -6.38 -3.29 43.53
N ARG A 615 -6.99 -2.15 43.88
CA ARG A 615 -8.45 -1.98 43.91
C ARG A 615 -9.09 -2.14 42.52
N LEU A 616 -8.46 -1.62 41.47
CA LEU A 616 -8.94 -1.73 40.09
C LEU A 616 -8.80 -3.16 39.54
N THR A 617 -7.77 -3.89 39.97
CA THR A 617 -7.58 -5.30 39.59
C THR A 617 -8.64 -6.19 40.23
N ASP A 618 -8.98 -5.97 41.49
CA ASP A 618 -10.03 -6.71 42.22
C ASP A 618 -11.44 -6.42 41.66
N GLN A 619 -11.69 -5.19 41.20
CA GLN A 619 -12.93 -4.82 40.50
C GLN A 619 -13.06 -5.48 39.13
N ARG A 620 -11.95 -5.62 38.38
CA ARG A 620 -11.93 -6.29 37.07
C ARG A 620 -12.28 -7.77 37.20
N ASP A 621 -11.72 -8.45 38.20
CA ASP A 621 -11.94 -9.89 38.37
C ASP A 621 -13.37 -10.18 38.88
N THR A 622 -13.92 -9.30 39.72
CA THR A 622 -15.34 -9.35 40.12
C THR A 622 -16.30 -9.13 38.93
N TYR A 623 -15.96 -8.21 38.00
CA TYR A 623 -16.74 -7.98 36.79
C TYR A 623 -16.69 -9.17 35.82
N ARG A 624 -15.51 -9.80 35.69
CA ARG A 624 -15.32 -10.99 34.85
C ARG A 624 -16.17 -12.16 35.35
N ASP A 625 -16.17 -12.43 36.65
CA ASP A 625 -16.91 -13.54 37.24
C ASP A 625 -18.43 -13.30 37.21
N THR A 626 -18.87 -12.05 37.37
CA THR A 626 -20.29 -11.68 37.23
C THR A 626 -20.77 -11.82 35.79
N THR A 627 -19.93 -11.46 34.81
CA THR A 627 -20.24 -11.58 33.37
C THR A 627 -20.30 -13.04 32.92
N ILE A 628 -19.38 -13.88 33.42
CA ILE A 628 -19.42 -15.33 33.20
C ILE A 628 -20.68 -15.95 33.85
N GLY A 629 -21.02 -15.54 35.07
CA GLY A 629 -22.23 -16.00 35.77
C GLY A 629 -23.53 -15.64 35.03
N LEU A 630 -23.62 -14.42 34.47
CA LEU A 630 -24.76 -13.98 33.67
C LEU A 630 -24.85 -14.72 32.32
N ALA A 631 -23.72 -14.98 31.67
CA ALA A 631 -23.67 -15.75 30.43
C ALA A 631 -24.10 -17.22 30.64
N VAL A 632 -23.71 -17.83 31.76
CA VAL A 632 -24.13 -19.19 32.14
C VAL A 632 -25.64 -19.21 32.45
N LEU A 633 -26.18 -18.22 33.17
CA LEU A 633 -27.61 -18.12 33.45
C LEU A 633 -28.44 -17.92 32.17
N ALA A 634 -27.96 -17.10 31.23
CA ALA A 634 -28.59 -16.92 29.92
C ALA A 634 -28.57 -18.21 29.09
N GLY A 635 -27.45 -18.94 29.10
CA GLY A 635 -27.32 -20.24 28.43
C GLY A 635 -28.26 -21.31 29.00
N VAL A 636 -28.38 -21.40 30.34
CA VAL A 636 -29.31 -22.31 31.02
C VAL A 636 -30.77 -21.93 30.74
N GLY A 637 -31.08 -20.63 30.72
CA GLY A 637 -32.40 -20.11 30.36
C GLY A 637 -32.81 -20.49 28.93
N ALA A 638 -31.89 -20.34 27.97
CA ALA A 638 -32.11 -20.74 26.57
C ALA A 638 -32.33 -22.25 26.43
N LEU A 639 -31.56 -23.08 27.14
CA LEU A 639 -31.71 -24.53 27.15
C LEU A 639 -33.05 -24.98 27.75
N LEU A 640 -33.50 -24.36 28.85
CA LEU A 640 -34.81 -24.64 29.44
C LEU A 640 -35.95 -24.24 28.50
N LEU A 641 -35.81 -23.14 27.77
CA LEU A 641 -36.79 -22.70 26.78
C LEU A 641 -36.89 -23.68 25.61
N ILE A 642 -35.74 -24.16 25.10
CA ILE A 642 -35.68 -25.17 24.04
C ILE A 642 -36.32 -26.48 24.51
N VAL A 643 -36.01 -26.95 25.72
CA VAL A 643 -36.61 -28.18 26.28
C VAL A 643 -38.13 -28.04 26.46
N THR A 644 -38.59 -26.87 26.89
CA THR A 644 -40.03 -26.59 27.11
C THR A 644 -40.78 -26.53 25.78
N VAL A 645 -40.24 -25.84 24.77
CA VAL A 645 -40.81 -25.79 23.41
C VAL A 645 -40.82 -27.17 22.76
N THR A 646 -39.78 -27.97 22.96
CA THR A 646 -39.70 -29.34 22.41
C THR A 646 -40.69 -30.30 23.08
N ARG A 647 -40.94 -30.14 24.39
CA ARG A 647 -41.98 -30.90 25.12
C ARG A 647 -43.39 -30.49 24.71
N LEU A 648 -43.65 -29.20 24.50
CA LEU A 648 -44.95 -28.70 24.01
C LEU A 648 -45.24 -29.19 22.59
N ARG A 649 -44.21 -29.29 21.73
CA ARG A 649 -44.36 -29.81 20.35
C ARG A 649 -44.62 -31.32 20.29
N ARG A 650 -44.12 -32.11 21.25
CA ARG A 650 -44.43 -33.55 21.38
C ARG A 650 -45.80 -33.84 22.01
N GLY A 651 -46.39 -32.88 22.73
CA GLY A 651 -47.72 -33.00 23.34
C GLY A 651 -48.89 -32.83 22.35
N SER A 652 -48.64 -32.30 21.15
CA SER A 652 -49.70 -32.01 20.17
C SER A 652 -49.89 -33.09 19.09
N GLU A 653 -49.16 -34.21 19.13
CA GLU A 653 -49.25 -35.28 18.11
C GLU A 653 -49.92 -36.59 18.57
N SER A 654 -50.39 -36.71 19.81
CA SER A 654 -51.12 -37.90 20.26
C SER A 654 -52.64 -37.68 20.29
N GLY A 655 -53.32 -37.86 19.15
CA GLY A 655 -54.78 -37.79 19.13
C GLY A 655 -55.47 -38.16 17.82
N ARG A 656 -55.41 -39.42 17.38
CA ARG A 656 -56.55 -40.27 16.91
C ARG A 656 -56.14 -41.41 15.97
N SER A 657 -56.32 -42.64 16.45
CA SER A 657 -57.15 -43.65 15.77
C SER A 657 -57.96 -44.38 16.87
N PRO A 658 -59.16 -44.95 16.60
CA PRO A 658 -59.18 -46.28 15.96
C PRO A 658 -60.40 -46.62 15.07
N LYS A 659 -60.11 -47.50 14.10
CA LYS A 659 -60.89 -48.63 13.54
C LYS A 659 -62.41 -48.72 13.78
N THR A 660 -63.14 -49.07 12.71
CA THR A 660 -63.96 -50.31 12.67
C THR A 660 -64.23 -50.77 11.22
N PHE A 661 -63.89 -52.02 10.93
CA PHE A 661 -64.55 -52.92 9.95
C PHE A 661 -65.88 -53.44 10.58
N PRO A 662 -66.85 -54.13 9.91
CA PRO A 662 -66.65 -55.07 8.78
C PRO A 662 -67.75 -55.16 7.68
N VAL A 663 -67.34 -55.81 6.57
CA VAL A 663 -68.05 -56.81 5.75
C VAL A 663 -69.57 -56.65 5.50
N SER A 664 -69.91 -56.26 4.27
CA SER A 664 -70.61 -57.08 3.26
C SER A 664 -70.69 -56.31 1.95
#